data_AF-A0A2A4IUC0-F1
#
_entry.id   AF-A0A2A4IUC0-F1
#
_cell.length_a   1.000
_cell.length_b   1.000
_cell.length_c   1.000
_cell.angle_alpha   90.00
_cell.angle_beta   90.00
_cell.angle_gamma   90.00
#
_symmetry.space_group_name_H-M   'P 1'
#
loop_
_entity.id
_entity.type
_entity.pdbx_description
1 polymer ?
#
loop_
_entity_poly.entity_id
_entity_poly.type
_entity_poly.pdbx_seq_one_letter_code
_entity_poly.pdbx_strand_id
1 'polypeptide(L)'
;MLILIYLVSVLFSARAAIFYDSYYGTQITREDVRRHDKANTTFWCVNEIEPCDPHEGRRVDGSCNNLHHPSRGATHTPFARVLPPVFDKNFEPKKAASGNDMPLARYLRTRLVSVGRVPSVLFTSLAIHYIVFMSADVVSLHDTVNYIAWKPYCCMERGKTDYMCAPNKIPDDDPVHRFSGVRCINMTRPETFQTIGCIKNDTAPERIVSSTPLLDLSVIYGNQLSSLMRKGRSFEGGMVKTELDDKGRVWPPSSKTQANVCFLNQRPQETRCHDMPEDGGNTLAGINLMVVWFWRYHNFIAKQLAAVNPCWDDDKLFNVTRDINIAISLQIYYYELLPIFMGYENMVKDGVLTPTGGFKDDYDPHVLPQVSLEYPFVLRWVHTVQDGPLKLYDKDGYYLKQVPIVNLTLRTGFFGVDNNMDYLTQGSFRQGSARFDYVADPDITEIGLGPHQYVSDLMTNDLAKNRYFGFPPYVKYREFCFGKPVHSFEDLHGIIDPERIEILKEVYEKVEDIDLLAGIWVEKPIPGGFVPSTFYCLVVEQLRRNTIADRHWYERPDRPNAFNIAQLSEIRKASIARLLCDVGDTVERIQPQAFLKAGYAWCVTEIEPCDPLEGRRVDGSCNNLQNPSRGASHTPFTRILPAIYDKDFEPKKTASGNEMPLARQLRTRLMSVGKVPSQRYTQLAIHAFVFLSGDVVSLHDTINYILWRPYCCMEKGKTDPYCVPNKIPEDDPVHRFSGIRCLNMTRPESFQSIGCIPKGTTPERIISSTPLIDLSTVYGNYVKNLQEKGRLFKGGLLKYEIENGRIWPPSTKTTANVCFLNQKPHETRCHDMPEDGGNTLGSINLMAVWFWRNHNFIATELAKVNPCWSDEKLFATARDLNIAVFVQINYYELIPVFLGYENLIKDGVILPNGGFRDIYNPLVLPQVSLEYPFALRWLHTVQEGSLKMYDQEGHYLKQFPLVNLTLRTGYFAVDNNMDYITQGSFRQGSANIDYIADPDITEQGLGPHQRVSDLMTNDMAKNRYFGFQPYVKYREVCFGKRLRTFGDLRGIIDPERIEVLKDMYERVEDIDLLAGIWTERPIRGGFVPPTFYCLVIDQLRRNIEADRHWYERPNRPNAFNA
;
A
#
# COMPACT_ATOMS: atom_id res chain seq x y z
N MET A 1 52.43 17.95 -41.25
CA MET A 1 51.23 18.72 -40.81
C MET A 1 50.48 18.05 -39.65
N LEU A 2 50.37 16.71 -39.61
CA LEU A 2 49.75 15.95 -38.49
C LEU A 2 50.50 16.00 -37.14
N ILE A 3 51.83 16.17 -37.13
CA ILE A 3 52.61 16.27 -35.89
C ILE A 3 52.50 17.67 -35.25
N LEU A 4 52.27 18.71 -36.06
CA LEU A 4 52.10 20.09 -35.57
C LEU A 4 50.70 20.32 -34.96
N ILE A 5 49.68 19.62 -35.46
CA ILE A 5 48.32 19.67 -34.91
C ILE A 5 48.25 18.93 -33.55
N TYR A 6 49.01 17.85 -33.37
CA TYR A 6 49.10 17.14 -32.08
C TYR A 6 49.86 17.95 -31.00
N LEU A 7 50.85 18.76 -31.39
CA LEU A 7 51.58 19.64 -30.48
C LEU A 7 50.79 20.91 -30.11
N VAL A 8 49.94 21.42 -31.00
CA VAL A 8 49.11 22.61 -30.73
C VAL A 8 47.85 22.26 -29.92
N SER A 9 47.31 21.04 -30.01
CA SER A 9 46.21 20.58 -29.14
C SER A 9 46.64 20.29 -27.70
N VAL A 10 47.93 20.03 -27.45
CA VAL A 10 48.47 19.83 -26.09
C VAL A 10 48.74 21.17 -25.38
N LEU A 11 48.83 22.28 -26.12
CA LEU A 11 49.13 23.61 -25.57
C LEU A 11 47.88 24.46 -25.22
N PHE A 12 46.68 24.08 -25.67
CA PHE A 12 45.42 24.77 -25.34
C PHE A 12 44.40 23.81 -24.72
N SER A 13 44.70 23.30 -23.51
CA SER A 13 43.75 22.87 -22.46
C SER A 13 44.42 21.99 -21.38
N ALA A 14 45.72 22.18 -21.08
CA ALA A 14 46.30 21.58 -19.87
C ALA A 14 45.88 22.40 -18.64
N ARG A 15 44.59 22.36 -18.26
CA ARG A 15 44.18 22.78 -16.92
C ARG A 15 44.78 21.77 -15.96
N ALA A 16 45.81 22.16 -15.20
CA ALA A 16 46.47 21.28 -14.27
C ALA A 16 45.45 20.80 -13.21
N ALA A 17 45.30 19.48 -13.06
CA ALA A 17 44.48 18.88 -12.02
C ALA A 17 44.95 19.32 -10.62
N ILE A 18 43.98 19.46 -9.71
CA ILE A 18 44.20 19.89 -8.33
C ILE A 18 44.11 18.65 -7.43
N PHE A 19 45.09 18.47 -6.55
CA PHE A 19 45.14 17.34 -5.63
C PHE A 19 44.55 17.71 -4.28
N TYR A 20 43.73 16.81 -3.72
CA TYR A 20 43.10 16.94 -2.42
C TYR A 20 43.46 15.75 -1.54
N ASP A 21 43.61 16.00 -0.24
CA ASP A 21 43.68 14.95 0.77
C ASP A 21 42.30 14.26 0.88
N SER A 22 42.28 12.94 0.79
CA SER A 22 41.06 12.14 0.83
C SER A 22 40.28 12.24 2.14
N TYR A 23 40.95 12.43 3.28
CA TYR A 23 40.34 12.48 4.61
C TYR A 23 39.86 13.89 4.97
N TYR A 24 40.77 14.85 4.93
CA TYR A 24 40.53 16.26 5.28
C TYR A 24 39.80 17.03 4.17
N GLY A 25 39.85 16.56 2.93
CA GLY A 25 39.25 17.23 1.78
C GLY A 25 39.93 18.56 1.42
N THR A 26 41.11 18.82 1.98
CA THR A 26 41.89 20.05 1.75
C THR A 26 42.84 19.86 0.58
N GLN A 27 43.11 20.92 -0.16
CA GLN A 27 44.09 20.91 -1.25
C GLN A 27 45.50 20.60 -0.70
N ILE A 28 46.23 19.72 -1.38
CA ILE A 28 47.60 19.31 -1.02
C ILE A 28 48.61 19.68 -2.10
N THR A 29 49.88 19.73 -1.74
CA THR A 29 50.96 20.09 -2.67
C THR A 29 51.43 18.88 -3.47
N ARG A 30 52.13 19.12 -4.60
CA ARG A 30 52.79 18.03 -5.35
C ARG A 30 53.86 17.30 -4.54
N GLU A 31 54.42 17.92 -3.51
CA GLU A 31 55.37 17.24 -2.62
C GLU A 31 54.66 16.21 -1.74
N ASP A 32 53.46 16.53 -1.25
CA ASP A 32 52.64 15.62 -0.46
C ASP A 32 52.20 14.40 -1.29
N VAL A 33 51.81 14.62 -2.56
CA VAL A 33 51.52 13.52 -3.50
C VAL A 33 52.73 12.59 -3.66
N ARG A 34 53.94 13.13 -3.83
CA ARG A 34 55.17 12.31 -3.92
C ARG A 34 55.45 11.53 -2.63
N ARG A 35 55.00 11.99 -1.47
CA ARG A 35 55.11 11.23 -0.21
C ARG A 35 54.16 10.03 -0.22
N HIS A 36 52.92 10.21 -0.68
CA HIS A 36 51.97 9.12 -0.86
C HIS A 36 52.43 8.11 -1.92
N ASP A 37 53.05 8.57 -3.02
CA ASP A 37 53.61 7.68 -4.04
C ASP A 37 54.70 6.77 -3.47
N LYS A 38 55.60 7.34 -2.65
CA LYS A 38 56.64 6.56 -1.96
C LYS A 38 56.07 5.57 -0.95
N ALA A 39 54.95 5.91 -0.31
CA ALA A 39 54.25 5.05 0.63
C ALA A 39 53.31 4.04 -0.05
N ASN A 40 53.13 4.12 -1.36
CA ASN A 40 52.16 3.33 -2.14
C ASN A 40 50.71 3.49 -1.64
N THR A 41 50.35 4.71 -1.22
CA THR A 41 49.02 5.02 -0.65
C THR A 41 48.22 6.02 -1.47
N THR A 42 48.77 6.52 -2.58
CA THR A 42 48.16 7.58 -3.42
C THR A 42 46.73 7.25 -3.83
N PHE A 43 46.45 6.02 -4.24
CA PHE A 43 45.12 5.58 -4.68
C PHE A 43 44.02 5.83 -3.62
N TRP A 44 44.34 5.62 -2.34
CA TRP A 44 43.38 5.72 -1.25
C TRP A 44 43.38 7.10 -0.56
N CYS A 45 44.55 7.75 -0.52
CA CYS A 45 44.74 8.95 0.31
C CYS A 45 44.70 10.26 -0.48
N VAL A 46 44.71 10.21 -1.81
CA VAL A 46 44.73 11.40 -2.68
C VAL A 46 43.58 11.34 -3.68
N ASN A 47 42.86 12.46 -3.80
CA ASN A 47 41.89 12.69 -4.85
C ASN A 47 42.44 13.70 -5.87
N GLU A 48 42.56 13.30 -7.13
CA GLU A 48 42.94 14.17 -8.25
C GLU A 48 41.67 14.67 -8.95
N ILE A 49 41.41 15.98 -8.87
CA ILE A 49 40.17 16.57 -9.37
C ILE A 49 40.48 17.71 -10.34
N GLU A 50 39.93 17.61 -11.55
CA GLU A 50 39.97 18.70 -12.52
C GLU A 50 39.15 19.90 -12.03
N PRO A 51 39.53 21.16 -12.34
CA PRO A 51 38.78 22.34 -11.93
C PRO A 51 37.27 22.22 -12.25
N CYS A 52 36.42 22.52 -11.26
CA CYS A 52 34.97 22.42 -11.41
C CYS A 52 34.42 23.51 -12.34
N ASP A 53 33.42 23.16 -13.13
CA ASP A 53 32.62 24.09 -13.92
C ASP A 53 31.18 24.11 -13.37
N PRO A 54 30.66 25.26 -12.91
CA PRO A 54 29.29 25.36 -12.41
C PRO A 54 28.20 24.89 -13.38
N HIS A 55 28.48 24.90 -14.69
CA HIS A 55 27.56 24.51 -15.74
C HIS A 55 27.75 23.07 -16.25
N GLU A 56 28.70 22.30 -15.70
CA GLU A 56 28.91 20.91 -16.08
C GLU A 56 27.88 19.96 -15.43
N GLY A 57 27.55 18.88 -16.15
CA GLY A 57 26.75 17.78 -15.61
C GLY A 57 27.52 16.91 -14.61
N ARG A 58 26.82 15.91 -14.05
CA ARG A 58 27.38 14.99 -13.04
C ARG A 58 28.63 14.26 -13.56
N ARG A 59 29.76 14.41 -12.86
CA ARG A 59 30.98 13.61 -13.10
C ARG A 59 30.80 12.17 -12.65
N VAL A 60 31.55 11.26 -13.27
CA VAL A 60 31.45 9.80 -12.99
C VAL A 60 31.97 9.45 -11.60
N ASP A 61 32.98 10.17 -11.12
CA ASP A 61 33.60 9.97 -9.81
C ASP A 61 32.87 10.69 -8.66
N GLY A 62 31.80 11.46 -8.97
CA GLY A 62 31.05 12.26 -8.01
C GLY A 62 31.71 13.59 -7.61
N SER A 63 32.93 13.88 -8.09
CA SER A 63 33.61 15.14 -7.82
C SER A 63 32.83 16.35 -8.37
N CYS A 64 33.06 17.53 -7.78
CA CYS A 64 32.41 18.79 -8.18
C CYS A 64 30.87 18.80 -8.06
N ASN A 65 30.28 17.86 -7.32
CA ASN A 65 28.89 17.97 -6.89
C ASN A 65 28.72 19.20 -5.98
N ASN A 66 29.60 19.34 -4.98
CA ASN A 66 29.73 20.54 -4.17
C ASN A 66 30.89 21.41 -4.70
N LEU A 67 30.59 22.65 -5.14
CA LEU A 67 31.57 23.54 -5.74
C LEU A 67 32.56 24.16 -4.72
N HIS A 68 32.17 24.26 -3.46
CA HIS A 68 33.03 24.76 -2.37
C HIS A 68 33.96 23.68 -1.84
N HIS A 69 33.51 22.43 -1.88
CA HIS A 69 34.24 21.26 -1.43
C HIS A 69 34.26 20.16 -2.52
N PRO A 70 35.01 20.35 -3.62
CA PRO A 70 34.97 19.48 -4.80
C PRO A 70 35.20 17.99 -4.54
N SER A 71 36.00 17.65 -3.51
CA SER A 71 36.32 16.28 -3.13
C SER A 71 35.24 15.60 -2.31
N ARG A 72 34.32 16.32 -1.65
CA ARG A 72 33.38 15.73 -0.68
C ARG A 72 32.24 14.92 -1.28
N GLY A 73 32.05 15.01 -2.60
CA GLY A 73 31.16 14.11 -3.36
C GLY A 73 31.90 12.99 -4.09
N ALA A 74 33.23 12.94 -3.98
CA ALA A 74 34.06 11.98 -4.69
C ALA A 74 34.24 10.67 -3.92
N THR A 75 34.70 9.63 -4.60
CA THR A 75 35.15 8.38 -3.97
C THR A 75 36.39 8.58 -3.10
N HIS A 76 36.72 7.56 -2.31
CA HIS A 76 37.84 7.54 -1.36
C HIS A 76 37.76 8.66 -0.32
N THR A 77 36.56 9.02 0.12
CA THR A 77 36.33 9.99 1.18
C THR A 77 35.83 9.31 2.45
N PRO A 78 35.87 9.98 3.62
CA PRO A 78 35.27 9.44 4.84
C PRO A 78 33.74 9.48 4.76
N PHE A 79 33.10 8.55 5.47
CA PHE A 79 31.66 8.61 5.72
C PHE A 79 31.33 9.81 6.61
N ALA A 80 30.12 10.34 6.48
CA ALA A 80 29.54 11.18 7.52
C ALA A 80 29.15 10.32 8.73
N ARG A 81 29.05 10.94 9.90
CA ARG A 81 28.58 10.30 11.14
C ARG A 81 27.35 11.03 11.65
N VAL A 82 26.27 10.29 11.90
CA VAL A 82 25.09 10.84 12.58
C VAL A 82 25.42 11.14 14.03
N LEU A 83 26.13 10.22 14.70
CA LEU A 83 26.64 10.41 16.06
C LEU A 83 28.15 10.11 16.14
N PRO A 84 28.90 10.79 17.04
CA PRO A 84 30.32 10.52 17.23
C PRO A 84 30.59 9.05 17.59
N PRO A 85 31.68 8.44 17.09
CA PRO A 85 31.98 7.05 17.37
C PRO A 85 32.43 6.82 18.82
N VAL A 86 32.17 5.63 19.34
CA VAL A 86 32.51 5.18 20.70
C VAL A 86 33.35 3.91 20.63
N PHE A 87 34.56 3.98 21.16
CA PHE A 87 35.50 2.87 21.29
C PHE A 87 36.04 2.78 22.72
N ASP A 88 36.60 1.63 23.09
CA ASP A 88 37.43 1.48 24.29
C ASP A 88 38.89 1.91 23.99
N LYS A 89 39.79 1.73 24.96
CA LYS A 89 41.23 1.97 24.84
C LYS A 89 41.80 1.28 23.60
N ASN A 90 42.75 1.95 22.95
CA ASN A 90 43.39 1.49 21.71
C ASN A 90 42.41 1.25 20.54
N PHE A 91 41.25 1.89 20.56
CA PHE A 91 40.21 1.75 19.54
C PHE A 91 39.64 0.34 19.37
N GLU A 92 39.67 -0.45 20.45
CA GLU A 92 38.96 -1.73 20.51
C GLU A 92 37.45 -1.51 20.68
N PRO A 93 36.61 -2.51 20.32
CA PRO A 93 35.18 -2.50 20.58
C PRO A 93 34.83 -2.04 22.01
N LYS A 94 33.78 -1.22 22.15
CA LYS A 94 33.31 -0.75 23.46
C LYS A 94 33.06 -1.93 24.42
N LYS A 95 33.31 -1.69 25.70
CA LYS A 95 32.90 -2.58 26.79
C LYS A 95 31.47 -2.29 27.24
N ALA A 96 30.89 -3.23 27.99
CA ALA A 96 29.63 -2.99 28.68
C ALA A 96 29.79 -1.84 29.69
N ALA A 97 28.69 -1.19 30.05
CA ALA A 97 28.64 -0.06 30.98
C ALA A 97 29.08 -0.45 32.42
N SER A 98 29.20 -1.74 32.72
CA SER A 98 29.82 -2.27 33.95
C SER A 98 31.35 -2.35 33.89
N GLY A 99 31.95 -2.25 32.70
CA GLY A 99 33.37 -2.48 32.43
C GLY A 99 33.72 -3.91 32.00
N ASN A 100 32.74 -4.82 31.92
CA ASN A 100 32.90 -6.18 31.40
C ASN A 100 32.94 -6.22 29.87
N ASP A 101 33.38 -7.35 29.31
CA ASP A 101 33.30 -7.59 27.87
C ASP A 101 31.84 -7.74 27.42
N MET A 102 31.52 -7.19 26.24
CA MET A 102 30.19 -7.32 25.64
C MET A 102 29.84 -8.79 25.31
N PRO A 103 28.56 -9.20 25.41
CA PRO A 103 28.15 -10.56 25.05
C PRO A 103 28.54 -10.93 23.61
N LEU A 104 28.78 -12.22 23.35
CA LEU A 104 29.15 -12.70 22.02
C LEU A 104 28.07 -12.33 20.99
N ALA A 105 28.48 -11.84 19.81
CA ALA A 105 27.54 -11.44 18.76
C ALA A 105 26.62 -12.60 18.35
N ARG A 106 27.17 -13.83 18.28
CA ARG A 106 26.41 -15.05 17.98
C ARG A 106 25.36 -15.39 19.05
N TYR A 107 25.72 -15.21 20.32
CA TYR A 107 24.80 -15.41 21.44
C TYR A 107 23.63 -14.41 21.36
N LEU A 108 23.91 -13.14 21.11
CA LEU A 108 22.88 -12.11 20.95
C LEU A 108 21.98 -12.39 19.76
N ARG A 109 22.55 -12.67 18.59
CA ARG A 109 21.80 -12.98 17.36
C ARG A 109 20.81 -14.12 17.60
N THR A 110 21.26 -15.24 18.18
CA THR A 110 20.42 -16.44 18.34
C THR A 110 19.33 -16.29 19.41
N ARG A 111 19.47 -15.34 20.34
CA ARG A 111 18.44 -15.03 21.34
C ARG A 111 17.42 -14.01 20.85
N LEU A 112 17.87 -12.99 20.12
CA LEU A 112 17.02 -11.88 19.67
C LEU A 112 16.18 -12.23 18.43
N VAL A 113 16.78 -12.96 17.49
CA VAL A 113 16.17 -13.27 16.18
C VAL A 113 16.02 -14.78 16.03
N SER A 114 14.80 -15.22 15.77
CA SER A 114 14.48 -16.63 15.54
C SER A 114 14.90 -17.05 14.13
N VAL A 115 15.13 -18.34 13.91
CA VAL A 115 15.49 -18.88 12.59
C VAL A 115 14.32 -19.67 12.02
N GLY A 116 13.94 -19.38 10.78
CA GLY A 116 12.83 -20.06 10.12
C GLY A 116 12.53 -19.49 8.73
N ARG A 117 11.76 -20.25 7.93
CA ARG A 117 11.32 -19.81 6.60
C ARG A 117 9.85 -19.42 6.65
N VAL A 118 9.59 -18.12 6.62
CA VAL A 118 8.24 -17.57 6.65
C VAL A 118 8.07 -16.58 5.49
N PRO A 119 7.51 -17.02 4.35
CA PRO A 119 7.32 -16.13 3.21
C PRO A 119 6.31 -15.02 3.51
N SER A 120 6.63 -13.81 3.05
CA SER A 120 5.73 -12.67 3.04
C SER A 120 4.57 -12.93 2.07
N VAL A 121 3.38 -12.59 2.54
CA VAL A 121 2.18 -12.58 1.70
C VAL A 121 2.01 -11.25 0.97
N LEU A 122 2.68 -10.19 1.42
CA LEU A 122 2.49 -8.83 0.92
C LEU A 122 3.59 -8.43 -0.08
N PHE A 123 4.85 -8.58 0.30
CA PHE A 123 6.00 -8.10 -0.48
C PHE A 123 6.57 -9.17 -1.39
N THR A 124 6.96 -8.80 -2.61
CA THR A 124 7.68 -9.68 -3.52
C THR A 124 9.17 -9.70 -3.20
N SER A 125 9.90 -10.74 -3.62
CA SER A 125 11.36 -10.74 -3.45
C SER A 125 12.05 -9.63 -4.26
N LEU A 126 11.39 -9.15 -5.33
CA LEU A 126 11.82 -7.99 -6.12
C LEU A 126 12.02 -6.73 -5.25
N ALA A 127 11.16 -6.49 -4.26
CA ALA A 127 11.29 -5.35 -3.35
C ALA A 127 12.64 -5.38 -2.60
N ILE A 128 13.00 -6.54 -2.08
CA ILE A 128 14.25 -6.75 -1.34
C ILE A 128 15.46 -6.64 -2.27
N HIS A 129 15.39 -7.24 -3.45
CA HIS A 129 16.46 -7.11 -4.45
C HIS A 129 16.73 -5.66 -4.84
N TYR A 130 15.69 -4.83 -4.95
CA TYR A 130 15.84 -3.42 -5.31
C TYR A 130 16.48 -2.61 -4.18
N ILE A 131 16.12 -2.85 -2.91
CA ILE A 131 16.78 -2.18 -1.77
C ILE A 131 18.26 -2.55 -1.71
N VAL A 132 18.58 -3.84 -1.89
CA VAL A 132 19.98 -4.32 -1.89
C VAL A 132 20.76 -3.71 -3.06
N PHE A 133 20.15 -3.58 -4.24
CA PHE A 133 20.74 -2.92 -5.40
C PHE A 133 21.04 -1.44 -5.13
N MET A 134 20.09 -0.68 -4.58
CA MET A 134 20.31 0.73 -4.26
C MET A 134 21.34 0.92 -3.15
N SER A 135 21.43 -0.02 -2.20
CA SER A 135 22.51 -0.01 -1.20
C SER A 135 23.88 -0.26 -1.84
N ALA A 136 23.97 -1.06 -2.90
CA ALA A 136 25.24 -1.36 -3.56
C ALA A 136 25.82 -0.13 -4.30
N ASP A 137 24.98 0.86 -4.61
CA ASP A 137 25.41 2.08 -5.29
C ASP A 137 26.32 2.97 -4.43
N VAL A 138 26.17 2.91 -3.10
CA VAL A 138 26.91 3.73 -2.13
C VAL A 138 27.80 2.91 -1.18
N VAL A 139 27.92 1.60 -1.41
CA VAL A 139 28.69 0.68 -0.55
C VAL A 139 29.59 -0.22 -1.39
N SER A 140 30.79 -0.48 -0.88
CA SER A 140 31.74 -1.43 -1.49
C SER A 140 31.83 -2.74 -0.72
N LEU A 141 32.19 -3.81 -1.43
CA LEU A 141 32.27 -5.18 -0.90
C LEU A 141 33.63 -5.53 -0.28
N HIS A 142 34.53 -4.55 -0.16
CA HIS A 142 35.92 -4.78 0.20
C HIS A 142 36.10 -5.63 1.47
N ASP A 143 35.37 -5.31 2.55
CA ASP A 143 35.43 -6.08 3.80
C ASP A 143 35.08 -7.56 3.60
N THR A 144 34.04 -7.85 2.83
CA THR A 144 33.54 -9.22 2.63
C THR A 144 34.50 -10.02 1.76
N VAL A 145 35.00 -9.41 0.68
CA VAL A 145 36.02 -10.03 -0.19
C VAL A 145 37.30 -10.32 0.60
N ASN A 146 37.68 -9.46 1.54
CA ASN A 146 38.86 -9.64 2.38
C ASN A 146 38.86 -10.97 3.13
N TYR A 147 37.80 -11.33 3.84
CA TYR A 147 37.78 -12.60 4.59
C TYR A 147 37.26 -13.81 3.79
N ILE A 148 36.87 -13.63 2.52
CA ILE A 148 36.62 -14.71 1.57
C ILE A 148 37.91 -15.10 0.83
N ALA A 149 38.63 -14.12 0.26
CA ALA A 149 39.72 -14.36 -0.67
C ALA A 149 41.12 -14.13 -0.06
N TRP A 150 41.30 -13.06 0.71
CA TRP A 150 42.64 -12.60 1.13
C TRP A 150 43.05 -13.13 2.52
N LYS A 151 42.10 -13.19 3.47
CA LYS A 151 42.29 -13.63 4.85
C LYS A 151 41.22 -14.64 5.30
N PRO A 152 41.06 -15.80 4.63
CA PRO A 152 40.08 -16.83 4.99
C PRO A 152 40.47 -17.66 6.23
N TYR A 153 41.49 -17.24 6.98
CA TYR A 153 42.16 -18.02 8.02
C TYR A 153 42.02 -17.44 9.43
N CYS A 154 41.13 -16.46 9.66
CA CYS A 154 41.00 -15.80 10.96
C CYS A 154 40.58 -16.73 12.11
N CYS A 155 39.94 -17.87 11.80
CA CYS A 155 39.64 -18.93 12.76
C CYS A 155 40.77 -19.96 12.96
N MET A 156 41.87 -19.86 12.21
CA MET A 156 43.01 -20.77 12.27
C MET A 156 44.12 -20.21 13.17
N GLU A 157 45.12 -21.03 13.51
CA GLU A 157 46.24 -20.62 14.38
C GLU A 157 46.96 -19.37 13.87
N ARG A 158 47.14 -19.27 12.54
CA ARG A 158 47.72 -18.09 11.88
C ARG A 158 46.92 -16.80 12.12
N GLY A 159 45.60 -16.90 12.27
CA GLY A 159 44.72 -15.75 12.51
C GLY A 159 44.91 -15.12 13.89
N LYS A 160 45.39 -15.88 14.90
CA LYS A 160 45.54 -15.38 16.28
C LYS A 160 46.56 -14.26 16.42
N THR A 161 47.56 -14.19 15.53
CA THR A 161 48.60 -13.15 15.54
C THR A 161 48.40 -12.08 14.47
N ASP A 162 47.40 -12.24 13.60
CA ASP A 162 47.07 -11.27 12.56
C ASP A 162 46.13 -10.21 13.14
N TYR A 163 46.62 -8.98 13.29
CA TYR A 163 45.83 -7.88 13.85
C TYR A 163 44.50 -7.65 13.12
N MET A 164 44.46 -7.91 11.79
CA MET A 164 43.25 -7.74 10.99
C MET A 164 42.22 -8.84 11.23
N CYS A 165 42.56 -9.93 11.92
CA CYS A 165 41.62 -10.98 12.22
C CYS A 165 40.80 -10.66 13.47
N ALA A 166 39.48 -10.71 13.32
CA ALA A 166 38.50 -10.45 14.37
C ALA A 166 37.38 -11.51 14.31
N PRO A 167 37.70 -12.81 14.51
CA PRO A 167 36.72 -13.86 14.34
C PRO A 167 35.58 -13.78 15.35
N ASN A 168 34.38 -14.14 14.92
CA ASN A 168 33.22 -14.29 15.78
C ASN A 168 33.27 -15.64 16.49
N LYS A 169 33.33 -15.63 17.83
CA LYS A 169 33.28 -16.85 18.64
C LYS A 169 31.86 -17.39 18.73
N ILE A 170 31.72 -18.71 18.68
CA ILE A 170 30.45 -19.41 18.85
C ILE A 170 30.44 -20.04 20.25
N PRO A 171 29.39 -19.82 21.07
CA PRO A 171 29.30 -20.39 22.41
C PRO A 171 29.12 -21.91 22.37
N ASP A 172 29.47 -22.61 23.46
CA ASP A 172 29.41 -24.07 23.51
C ASP A 172 27.97 -24.62 23.47
N ASP A 173 27.01 -23.86 24.00
CA ASP A 173 25.59 -24.15 23.99
C ASP A 173 24.85 -23.62 22.74
N ASP A 174 25.58 -23.22 21.69
CA ASP A 174 24.99 -22.70 20.45
C ASP A 174 23.93 -23.65 19.88
N PRO A 175 22.72 -23.15 19.56
CA PRO A 175 21.60 -24.00 19.16
C PRO A 175 21.86 -24.80 17.87
N VAL A 176 22.74 -24.31 17.00
CA VAL A 176 23.06 -24.92 15.69
C VAL A 176 24.37 -25.71 15.76
N HIS A 177 25.39 -25.15 16.40
CA HIS A 177 26.76 -25.67 16.34
C HIS A 177 27.24 -26.42 17.58
N ARG A 178 26.41 -26.58 18.63
CA ARG A 178 26.78 -27.33 19.86
C ARG A 178 27.41 -28.71 19.59
N PHE A 179 26.97 -29.41 18.54
CA PHE A 179 27.47 -30.75 18.16
C PHE A 179 28.33 -30.80 16.89
N SER A 180 28.56 -29.68 16.20
CA SER A 180 29.30 -29.67 14.92
C SER A 180 30.81 -29.51 15.07
N GLY A 181 31.30 -29.21 16.27
CA GLY A 181 32.72 -28.87 16.53
C GLY A 181 33.15 -27.49 16.01
N VAL A 182 32.26 -26.74 15.35
CA VAL A 182 32.54 -25.38 14.88
C VAL A 182 32.43 -24.40 16.04
N ARG A 183 33.48 -23.64 16.31
CA ARG A 183 33.52 -22.66 17.42
C ARG A 183 33.90 -21.23 17.00
N CYS A 184 33.98 -20.99 15.70
CA CYS A 184 34.48 -19.75 15.15
C CYS A 184 33.90 -19.47 13.75
N ILE A 185 33.55 -18.21 13.50
CA ILE A 185 33.14 -17.69 12.18
C ILE A 185 34.20 -16.67 11.73
N ASN A 186 34.71 -16.84 10.51
CA ASN A 186 35.77 -15.99 9.96
C ASN A 186 35.23 -14.57 9.73
N MET A 187 35.95 -13.58 10.26
CA MET A 187 35.70 -12.16 10.01
C MET A 187 37.01 -11.37 10.20
N THR A 188 37.16 -10.28 9.45
CA THR A 188 38.26 -9.32 9.60
C THR A 188 37.78 -8.00 10.19
N ARG A 189 38.71 -7.25 10.78
CA ARG A 189 38.50 -5.84 11.12
C ARG A 189 38.17 -5.04 9.84
N PRO A 190 37.37 -3.97 9.97
CA PRO A 190 37.08 -3.08 8.85
C PRO A 190 38.36 -2.35 8.44
N GLU A 191 38.51 -2.10 7.15
CA GLU A 191 39.57 -1.21 6.69
C GLU A 191 39.22 0.26 6.88
N THR A 192 40.25 1.03 7.20
CA THR A 192 40.15 2.43 7.61
C THR A 192 41.30 3.26 7.03
N PHE A 193 41.17 4.58 7.07
CA PHE A 193 42.24 5.50 6.68
C PHE A 193 43.55 5.24 7.46
N GLN A 194 43.45 4.76 8.70
CA GLN A 194 44.60 4.39 9.54
C GLN A 194 45.28 3.13 9.04
N THR A 195 44.52 2.05 8.81
CA THR A 195 45.09 0.76 8.38
C THR A 195 45.74 0.85 6.99
N ILE A 196 45.25 1.74 6.14
CA ILE A 196 45.84 2.03 4.82
C ILE A 196 47.07 2.96 4.93
N GLY A 197 47.23 3.69 6.03
CA GLY A 197 48.34 4.61 6.25
C GLY A 197 48.12 6.02 5.68
N CYS A 198 46.87 6.43 5.48
CA CYS A 198 46.53 7.81 5.10
C CYS A 198 46.63 8.78 6.28
N ILE A 199 46.25 8.33 7.48
CA ILE A 199 46.32 9.13 8.71
C ILE A 199 46.96 8.32 9.84
N LYS A 200 47.37 9.00 10.92
CA LYS A 200 48.07 8.36 12.03
C LYS A 200 47.19 7.34 12.77
N ASN A 201 47.79 6.24 13.22
CA ASN A 201 47.11 5.14 13.92
C ASN A 201 46.58 5.50 15.32
N ASP A 202 46.92 6.68 15.86
CA ASP A 202 46.45 7.18 17.15
C ASP A 202 45.15 8.02 17.05
N THR A 203 44.52 8.04 15.87
CA THR A 203 43.23 8.70 15.61
C THR A 203 42.08 7.69 15.55
N ALA A 204 40.85 8.14 15.80
CA ALA A 204 39.66 7.29 15.79
C ALA A 204 39.46 6.62 14.41
N PRO A 205 39.35 5.27 14.34
CA PRO A 205 39.24 4.52 13.09
C PRO A 205 38.06 5.00 12.23
N GLU A 206 38.33 5.41 10.99
CA GLU A 206 37.31 5.91 10.08
C GLU A 206 37.39 5.22 8.71
N ARG A 207 36.22 4.85 8.18
CA ARG A 207 36.14 4.02 6.97
C ARG A 207 36.28 4.86 5.71
N ILE A 208 36.78 4.21 4.66
CA ILE A 208 36.90 4.78 3.32
C ILE A 208 35.67 4.39 2.50
N VAL A 209 34.99 5.37 1.91
CA VAL A 209 33.92 5.13 0.93
C VAL A 209 34.56 4.85 -0.43
N SER A 210 34.49 3.63 -0.94
CA SER A 210 35.06 3.30 -2.26
C SER A 210 34.06 3.45 -3.42
N SER A 211 32.78 3.62 -3.13
CA SER A 211 31.72 3.94 -4.11
C SER A 211 31.49 5.46 -4.16
N THR A 212 30.74 5.96 -5.13
CA THR A 212 30.31 7.36 -5.08
C THR A 212 29.37 7.54 -3.87
N PRO A 213 29.52 8.59 -3.04
CA PRO A 213 28.63 8.86 -1.91
C PRO A 213 27.25 9.41 -2.35
N LEU A 214 26.85 9.14 -3.59
CA LEU A 214 25.67 9.65 -4.27
C LEU A 214 24.90 8.47 -4.87
N LEU A 215 23.57 8.57 -4.95
CA LEU A 215 22.74 7.58 -5.65
C LEU A 215 22.68 7.94 -7.13
N ASP A 216 23.63 7.41 -7.92
CA ASP A 216 23.83 7.77 -9.33
C ASP A 216 24.13 6.60 -10.27
N LEU A 217 23.75 5.39 -9.86
CA LEU A 217 23.96 4.15 -10.61
C LEU A 217 25.44 3.92 -10.96
N SER A 218 26.35 4.26 -10.04
CA SER A 218 27.78 3.98 -10.11
C SER A 218 28.07 2.48 -10.25
N VAL A 219 27.20 1.60 -9.75
CA VAL A 219 27.28 0.15 -9.99
C VAL A 219 27.17 -0.23 -11.48
N ILE A 220 26.61 0.66 -12.31
CA ILE A 220 26.48 0.49 -13.77
C ILE A 220 27.52 1.32 -14.50
N TYR A 221 27.61 2.61 -14.18
CA TYR A 221 28.45 3.57 -14.91
C TYR A 221 29.88 3.64 -14.39
N GLY A 222 30.16 3.03 -13.25
CA GLY A 222 31.43 3.12 -12.55
C GLY A 222 31.59 4.41 -11.77
N ASN A 223 32.67 4.46 -11.03
CA ASN A 223 33.13 5.60 -10.22
C ASN A 223 34.44 6.21 -10.75
N GLN A 224 34.93 5.74 -11.89
CA GLN A 224 36.13 6.24 -12.55
C GLN A 224 35.88 6.41 -14.05
N LEU A 225 36.17 7.60 -14.57
CA LEU A 225 35.95 7.92 -15.98
C LEU A 225 36.71 6.97 -16.92
N SER A 226 37.96 6.62 -16.58
CA SER A 226 38.78 5.69 -17.36
C SER A 226 38.15 4.30 -17.47
N SER A 227 37.51 3.80 -16.41
CA SER A 227 36.82 2.51 -16.41
C SER A 227 35.55 2.56 -17.26
N LEU A 228 34.76 3.63 -17.14
CA LEU A 228 33.58 3.85 -17.98
C LEU A 228 33.91 3.90 -19.47
N MET A 229 34.96 4.65 -19.84
CA MET A 229 35.40 4.77 -21.23
C MET A 229 35.91 3.43 -21.79
N ARG A 230 36.63 2.65 -20.97
CA ARG A 230 37.20 1.37 -21.40
C ARG A 230 36.15 0.25 -21.47
N LYS A 231 35.28 0.13 -20.46
CA LYS A 231 34.40 -1.03 -20.26
C LYS A 231 32.92 -0.73 -20.50
N GLY A 232 32.48 0.49 -20.19
CA GLY A 232 31.07 0.89 -20.23
C GLY A 232 30.58 1.34 -21.61
N ARG A 233 31.25 2.32 -22.24
CA ARG A 233 30.74 2.99 -23.45
C ARG A 233 31.00 2.22 -24.74
N SER A 234 29.99 2.14 -25.60
CA SER A 234 30.15 1.63 -26.97
C SER A 234 30.73 2.68 -27.93
N PHE A 235 30.52 3.96 -27.61
CA PHE A 235 30.77 5.11 -28.51
C PHE A 235 29.94 5.10 -29.79
N GLU A 236 28.78 4.42 -29.75
CA GLU A 236 27.82 4.38 -30.84
C GLU A 236 26.40 4.65 -30.31
N GLY A 237 25.72 5.66 -30.87
CA GLY A 237 24.30 5.97 -30.57
C GLY A 237 24.01 6.29 -29.09
N GLY A 238 25.01 6.69 -28.33
CA GLY A 238 24.94 6.93 -26.89
C GLY A 238 24.81 5.67 -26.04
N MET A 239 25.12 4.48 -26.58
CA MET A 239 24.87 3.19 -25.91
C MET A 239 26.03 2.75 -25.01
N VAL A 240 25.71 1.91 -24.01
CA VAL A 240 26.69 1.06 -23.31
C VAL A 240 27.00 -0.21 -24.11
N LYS A 241 28.20 -0.77 -23.92
CA LYS A 241 28.66 -1.99 -24.59
C LYS A 241 27.73 -3.17 -24.27
N THR A 242 27.51 -4.04 -25.23
CA THR A 242 26.71 -5.25 -25.03
C THR A 242 27.30 -6.44 -25.76
N GLU A 243 27.06 -7.64 -25.24
CA GLU A 243 27.33 -8.90 -25.90
C GLU A 243 26.00 -9.63 -26.12
N LEU A 244 25.81 -10.22 -27.30
CA LEU A 244 24.68 -11.08 -27.58
C LEU A 244 25.02 -12.52 -27.20
N ASP A 245 24.05 -13.24 -26.65
CA ASP A 245 24.17 -14.70 -26.50
C ASP A 245 23.67 -15.45 -27.74
N ASP A 246 23.82 -16.78 -27.74
CA ASP A 246 23.42 -17.64 -28.87
C ASP A 246 21.93 -17.57 -29.21
N LYS A 247 21.11 -17.02 -28.31
CA LYS A 247 19.66 -16.81 -28.48
C LYS A 247 19.32 -15.36 -28.87
N GLY A 248 20.34 -14.51 -29.08
CA GLY A 248 20.16 -13.10 -29.42
C GLY A 248 19.78 -12.21 -28.23
N ARG A 249 19.88 -12.70 -26.98
CA ARG A 249 19.59 -11.87 -25.79
C ARG A 249 20.75 -10.92 -25.52
N VAL A 250 20.41 -9.72 -25.08
CA VAL A 250 21.37 -8.65 -24.79
C VAL A 250 21.93 -8.79 -23.37
N TRP A 251 23.25 -8.78 -23.23
CA TRP A 251 23.94 -8.88 -21.94
C TRP A 251 25.01 -7.80 -21.79
N PRO A 252 25.36 -7.39 -20.56
CA PRO A 252 26.64 -6.74 -20.31
C PRO A 252 27.78 -7.65 -20.80
N PRO A 253 28.87 -7.09 -21.37
CA PRO A 253 29.96 -7.88 -21.93
C PRO A 253 30.55 -8.88 -20.92
N SER A 254 31.01 -10.04 -21.37
CA SER A 254 31.71 -11.00 -20.51
C SER A 254 33.22 -10.72 -20.42
N SER A 255 33.78 -10.87 -19.22
CA SER A 255 35.22 -10.82 -19.00
C SER A 255 35.90 -11.99 -19.71
N LYS A 256 36.93 -11.67 -20.51
CA LYS A 256 37.73 -12.65 -21.25
C LYS A 256 38.91 -13.19 -20.42
N THR A 257 39.13 -12.70 -19.20
CA THR A 257 40.20 -13.16 -18.31
C THR A 257 39.71 -14.23 -17.31
N GLN A 258 40.61 -15.10 -16.87
CA GLN A 258 40.32 -16.09 -15.82
C GLN A 258 40.28 -15.51 -14.41
N ALA A 259 40.96 -14.38 -14.17
CA ALA A 259 40.95 -13.68 -12.89
C ALA A 259 39.80 -12.65 -12.85
N ASN A 260 38.66 -13.06 -12.29
CA ASN A 260 37.51 -12.17 -12.03
C ASN A 260 36.85 -12.54 -10.68
N VAL A 261 35.95 -11.69 -10.19
CA VAL A 261 35.26 -11.86 -8.90
C VAL A 261 34.27 -13.02 -8.87
N CYS A 262 33.93 -13.63 -10.01
CA CYS A 262 32.93 -14.69 -10.12
C CYS A 262 33.48 -16.10 -9.79
N PHE A 263 34.07 -16.26 -8.59
CA PHE A 263 34.83 -17.45 -8.22
C PHE A 263 34.01 -18.76 -8.21
N LEU A 264 32.69 -18.70 -8.08
CA LEU A 264 31.82 -19.89 -8.02
C LEU A 264 31.23 -20.32 -9.38
N ASN A 265 31.59 -19.66 -10.48
CA ASN A 265 31.14 -20.07 -11.81
C ASN A 265 31.58 -21.52 -12.11
N GLN A 266 30.61 -22.38 -12.45
CA GLN A 266 30.83 -23.79 -12.81
C GLN A 266 31.19 -23.93 -14.30
N ARG A 267 32.47 -23.73 -14.63
CA ARG A 267 33.00 -23.89 -15.99
C ARG A 267 33.08 -25.39 -16.39
N PRO A 268 32.87 -25.76 -17.68
CA PRO A 268 32.73 -24.89 -18.85
C PRO A 268 31.29 -24.41 -19.13
N GLN A 269 30.28 -24.85 -18.38
CA GLN A 269 28.88 -24.50 -18.65
C GLN A 269 28.58 -23.02 -18.31
N GLU A 270 29.13 -22.52 -17.21
CA GLU A 270 28.94 -21.14 -16.74
C GLU A 270 30.12 -20.25 -17.13
N THR A 271 30.00 -19.59 -18.29
CA THR A 271 31.11 -18.83 -18.88
C THR A 271 31.06 -17.33 -18.61
N ARG A 272 29.92 -16.79 -18.15
CA ARG A 272 29.71 -15.34 -18.00
C ARG A 272 30.15 -14.79 -16.64
N CYS A 273 30.90 -13.71 -16.68
CA CYS A 273 31.12 -12.79 -15.56
C CYS A 273 31.19 -11.40 -16.20
N HIS A 274 30.36 -10.45 -15.77
CA HIS A 274 30.19 -9.19 -16.50
C HIS A 274 31.45 -8.30 -16.37
N ASP A 275 31.99 -7.85 -17.49
CA ASP A 275 33.09 -6.90 -17.60
C ASP A 275 32.53 -5.47 -17.67
N MET A 276 32.26 -4.92 -16.49
CA MET A 276 31.61 -3.62 -16.31
C MET A 276 32.58 -2.63 -15.66
N PRO A 277 32.26 -1.32 -15.67
CA PRO A 277 33.08 -0.32 -15.02
C PRO A 277 33.36 -0.59 -13.54
N GLU A 278 32.45 -1.26 -12.85
CA GLU A 278 32.50 -1.65 -11.44
C GLU A 278 32.18 -3.15 -11.29
N ASP A 279 32.94 -3.88 -10.46
CA ASP A 279 32.84 -5.35 -10.36
C ASP A 279 31.75 -5.82 -9.37
N GLY A 280 31.33 -4.95 -8.44
CA GLY A 280 30.24 -5.08 -7.48
C GLY A 280 28.93 -5.56 -8.10
N GLY A 281 28.66 -5.21 -9.35
CA GLY A 281 27.51 -5.73 -10.10
C GLY A 281 27.45 -7.26 -10.23
N ASN A 282 28.57 -7.98 -10.07
CA ASN A 282 28.65 -9.44 -10.19
C ASN A 282 28.40 -10.21 -8.88
N THR A 283 27.93 -9.56 -7.82
CA THR A 283 28.13 -10.12 -6.47
C THR A 283 26.94 -10.84 -5.87
N LEU A 284 25.81 -10.18 -5.72
CA LEU A 284 24.58 -10.78 -5.18
C LEU A 284 23.56 -10.99 -6.30
N ALA A 285 22.73 -12.02 -6.19
CA ALA A 285 21.75 -12.34 -7.22
C ALA A 285 20.80 -11.17 -7.54
N GLY A 286 20.29 -10.48 -6.52
CA GLY A 286 19.44 -9.30 -6.69
C GLY A 286 20.14 -8.14 -7.41
N ILE A 287 21.42 -7.92 -7.12
CA ILE A 287 22.24 -6.89 -7.79
C ILE A 287 22.45 -7.26 -9.26
N ASN A 288 22.82 -8.52 -9.55
CA ASN A 288 23.03 -9.00 -10.92
C ASN A 288 21.78 -8.79 -11.78
N LEU A 289 20.59 -9.15 -11.26
CA LEU A 289 19.32 -8.95 -11.97
C LEU A 289 19.11 -7.48 -12.34
N MET A 290 19.21 -6.58 -11.36
CA MET A 290 19.00 -5.15 -11.55
C MET A 290 20.02 -4.53 -12.50
N VAL A 291 21.29 -4.90 -12.36
CA VAL A 291 22.36 -4.42 -13.25
C VAL A 291 22.06 -4.80 -14.69
N VAL A 292 21.68 -6.05 -14.98
CA VAL A 292 21.32 -6.46 -16.35
C VAL A 292 20.12 -5.66 -16.87
N TRP A 293 19.08 -5.47 -16.05
CA TRP A 293 17.88 -4.74 -16.45
C TRP A 293 18.17 -3.26 -16.75
N PHE A 294 18.84 -2.55 -15.85
CA PHE A 294 19.17 -1.13 -16.05
C PHE A 294 20.26 -0.91 -17.12
N TRP A 295 21.15 -1.89 -17.35
CA TRP A 295 22.09 -1.88 -18.48
C TRP A 295 21.36 -1.96 -19.82
N ARG A 296 20.39 -2.88 -19.93
CA ARG A 296 19.49 -2.97 -21.10
C ARG A 296 18.65 -1.70 -21.26
N TYR A 297 18.16 -1.16 -20.14
CA TYR A 297 17.28 0.01 -20.15
C TYR A 297 18.01 1.28 -20.62
N HIS A 298 19.29 1.45 -20.28
CA HIS A 298 20.12 2.52 -20.86
C HIS A 298 20.08 2.46 -22.38
N ASN A 299 20.37 1.30 -22.99
CA ASN A 299 20.37 1.16 -24.45
C ASN A 299 18.97 1.28 -25.06
N PHE A 300 17.93 0.89 -24.32
CA PHE A 300 16.55 1.13 -24.73
C PHE A 300 16.27 2.64 -24.84
N ILE A 301 16.56 3.42 -23.80
CA ILE A 301 16.37 4.88 -23.77
C ILE A 301 17.20 5.55 -24.86
N ALA A 302 18.49 5.20 -24.99
CA ALA A 302 19.40 5.80 -25.98
C ALA A 302 18.87 5.67 -27.41
N LYS A 303 18.34 4.49 -27.77
CA LYS A 303 17.73 4.24 -29.09
C LYS A 303 16.50 5.11 -29.33
N GLN A 304 15.62 5.25 -28.34
CA GLN A 304 14.44 6.10 -28.45
C GLN A 304 14.83 7.58 -28.59
N LEU A 305 15.81 8.04 -27.81
CA LEU A 305 16.31 9.41 -27.88
C LEU A 305 16.96 9.71 -29.23
N ALA A 306 17.76 8.79 -29.77
CA ALA A 306 18.39 8.94 -31.09
C ALA A 306 17.34 9.02 -32.21
N ALA A 307 16.25 8.26 -32.11
CA ALA A 307 15.14 8.31 -33.07
C ALA A 307 14.40 9.66 -33.06
N VAL A 308 14.19 10.24 -31.88
CA VAL A 308 13.52 11.54 -31.72
C VAL A 308 14.47 12.72 -31.97
N ASN A 309 15.77 12.53 -31.73
CA ASN A 309 16.81 13.57 -31.85
C ASN A 309 17.95 13.14 -32.80
N PRO A 310 17.72 13.07 -34.13
CA PRO A 310 18.72 12.55 -35.08
C PRO A 310 20.03 13.34 -35.16
N CYS A 311 20.04 14.58 -34.67
CA CYS A 311 21.22 15.47 -34.70
C CYS A 311 22.08 15.41 -33.43
N TRP A 312 21.71 14.62 -32.42
CA TRP A 312 22.53 14.50 -31.22
C TRP A 312 23.72 13.58 -31.50
N ASP A 313 24.90 13.97 -31.01
CA ASP A 313 26.09 13.14 -31.05
C ASP A 313 26.06 12.06 -29.95
N ASP A 314 27.02 11.15 -30.01
CA ASP A 314 27.14 10.04 -29.07
C ASP A 314 27.27 10.50 -27.62
N ASP A 315 28.08 11.53 -27.37
CA ASP A 315 28.32 12.07 -26.03
C ASP A 315 27.06 12.67 -25.42
N LYS A 316 26.29 13.44 -26.20
CA LYS A 316 25.03 14.00 -25.74
C LYS A 316 23.99 12.90 -25.49
N LEU A 317 23.86 11.94 -26.40
CA LEU A 317 22.95 10.81 -26.24
C LEU A 317 23.29 10.02 -24.97
N PHE A 318 24.56 9.68 -24.77
CA PHE A 318 25.01 8.91 -23.60
C PHE A 318 24.72 9.65 -22.29
N ASN A 319 25.10 10.94 -22.21
CA ASN A 319 24.95 11.71 -20.97
C ASN A 319 23.47 11.97 -20.62
N VAL A 320 22.63 12.29 -21.60
CA VAL A 320 21.18 12.47 -21.37
C VAL A 320 20.52 11.14 -21.01
N THR A 321 20.90 10.05 -21.68
CA THR A 321 20.41 8.70 -21.35
C THR A 321 20.79 8.30 -19.93
N ARG A 322 22.05 8.53 -19.52
CA ARG A 322 22.54 8.29 -18.16
C ARG A 322 21.70 9.06 -17.14
N ASP A 323 21.47 10.35 -17.38
CA ASP A 323 20.70 11.22 -16.47
C ASP A 323 19.24 10.75 -16.32
N ILE A 324 18.58 10.37 -17.43
CA ILE A 324 17.22 9.80 -17.39
C ILE A 324 17.19 8.47 -16.64
N ASN A 325 18.18 7.60 -16.87
CA ASN A 325 18.22 6.29 -16.22
C ASN A 325 18.40 6.42 -14.70
N ILE A 326 19.23 7.36 -14.24
CA ILE A 326 19.39 7.71 -12.82
C ILE A 326 18.09 8.28 -12.25
N ALA A 327 17.45 9.22 -12.96
CA ALA A 327 16.18 9.81 -12.52
C ALA A 327 15.08 8.75 -12.36
N ILE A 328 15.00 7.79 -13.29
CA ILE A 328 14.03 6.68 -13.21
C ILE A 328 14.34 5.75 -12.04
N SER A 329 15.62 5.39 -11.81
CA SER A 329 15.96 4.52 -10.67
C SER A 329 15.65 5.17 -9.33
N LEU A 330 15.90 6.48 -9.21
CA LEU A 330 15.56 7.29 -8.04
C LEU A 330 14.04 7.45 -7.87
N GLN A 331 13.30 7.67 -8.96
CA GLN A 331 11.84 7.73 -8.93
C GLN A 331 11.24 6.42 -8.41
N ILE A 332 11.67 5.28 -8.95
CA ILE A 332 11.25 3.95 -8.48
C ILE A 332 11.62 3.76 -7.00
N TYR A 333 12.82 4.18 -6.58
CA TYR A 333 13.25 4.02 -5.19
C TYR A 333 12.45 4.88 -4.21
N TYR A 334 12.39 6.20 -4.44
CA TYR A 334 11.79 7.17 -3.52
C TYR A 334 10.27 7.16 -3.56
N TYR A 335 9.65 7.04 -4.74
CA TYR A 335 8.22 7.27 -4.92
C TYR A 335 7.41 5.98 -5.15
N GLU A 336 8.04 4.88 -5.57
CA GLU A 336 7.35 3.58 -5.71
C GLU A 336 7.65 2.65 -4.53
N LEU A 337 8.92 2.37 -4.23
CA LEU A 337 9.32 1.32 -3.28
C LEU A 337 9.27 1.77 -1.81
N LEU A 338 10.05 2.80 -1.46
CA LEU A 338 10.19 3.22 -0.07
C LEU A 338 8.89 3.67 0.62
N PRO A 339 7.91 4.31 -0.06
CA PRO A 339 6.65 4.70 0.57
C PRO A 339 5.83 3.50 1.02
N ILE A 340 5.96 2.36 0.34
CA ILE A 340 5.32 1.11 0.73
C ILE A 340 5.94 0.59 2.04
N PHE A 341 7.27 0.71 2.21
CA PHE A 341 7.98 0.24 3.40
C PHE A 341 7.82 1.17 4.60
N MET A 342 7.92 2.47 4.37
CA MET A 342 8.07 3.48 5.42
C MET A 342 6.77 4.23 5.74
N GLY A 343 5.77 4.11 4.86
CA GLY A 343 4.53 4.86 4.91
C GLY A 343 4.64 6.18 4.14
N TYR A 344 3.81 6.33 3.11
CA TYR A 344 3.77 7.54 2.28
C TYR A 344 3.56 8.81 3.11
N GLU A 345 2.61 8.81 4.04
CA GLU A 345 2.32 9.96 4.90
C GLU A 345 3.52 10.33 5.79
N ASN A 346 4.26 9.34 6.30
CA ASN A 346 5.46 9.59 7.09
C ASN A 346 6.52 10.28 6.22
N MET A 347 6.80 9.75 5.03
CA MET A 347 7.81 10.31 4.13
C MET A 347 7.47 11.72 3.60
N VAL A 348 6.18 12.01 3.40
CA VAL A 348 5.71 13.37 3.08
C VAL A 348 5.90 14.30 4.28
N LYS A 349 5.46 13.87 5.47
CA LYS A 349 5.57 14.63 6.71
C LYS A 349 7.01 15.03 7.02
N ASP A 350 7.95 14.12 6.80
CA ASP A 350 9.36 14.36 7.11
C ASP A 350 10.13 15.00 5.93
N GLY A 351 9.45 15.38 4.83
CA GLY A 351 10.02 16.15 3.73
C GLY A 351 10.90 15.34 2.77
N VAL A 352 10.80 14.01 2.79
CA VAL A 352 11.45 13.16 1.78
C VAL A 352 10.70 13.27 0.45
N LEU A 353 9.37 13.18 0.49
CA LEU A 353 8.51 13.27 -0.69
C LEU A 353 7.79 14.61 -0.73
N THR A 354 7.49 15.07 -1.95
CA THR A 354 6.66 16.25 -2.16
C THR A 354 5.26 15.81 -2.59
N PRO A 355 4.18 16.26 -1.92
CA PRO A 355 2.81 15.90 -2.31
C PRO A 355 2.31 16.67 -3.53
N THR A 356 3.06 17.69 -3.98
CA THR A 356 2.72 18.51 -5.16
C THR A 356 3.37 17.97 -6.43
N GLY A 357 2.71 18.12 -7.57
CA GLY A 357 3.27 17.81 -8.89
C GLY A 357 4.34 18.80 -9.41
N GLY A 358 4.81 19.76 -8.60
CA GLY A 358 5.84 20.74 -8.97
C GLY A 358 7.28 20.21 -8.85
N PHE A 359 8.29 21.06 -9.05
CA PHE A 359 9.70 20.73 -8.82
C PHE A 359 10.02 20.65 -7.32
N LYS A 360 11.05 19.86 -6.96
CA LYS A 360 11.63 19.81 -5.61
C LYS A 360 13.07 20.34 -5.67
N ASP A 361 13.29 21.50 -5.06
CA ASP A 361 14.59 22.17 -5.01
C ASP A 361 14.88 22.62 -3.58
N ASP A 362 15.42 21.70 -2.79
CA ASP A 362 15.90 21.90 -1.44
C ASP A 362 17.43 21.91 -1.35
N TYR A 363 18.12 22.17 -2.48
CA TYR A 363 19.57 22.14 -2.56
C TYR A 363 20.23 23.21 -1.66
N ASP A 364 21.17 22.77 -0.84
CA ASP A 364 21.98 23.64 0.01
C ASP A 364 23.48 23.37 -0.23
N PRO A 365 24.23 24.32 -0.82
CA PRO A 365 25.66 24.16 -1.10
C PRO A 365 26.53 24.07 0.17
N HIS A 366 25.98 24.34 1.37
CA HIS A 366 26.68 24.17 2.64
C HIS A 366 26.56 22.76 3.22
N VAL A 367 25.66 21.92 2.68
CA VAL A 367 25.55 20.51 3.06
C VAL A 367 26.51 19.69 2.20
N LEU A 368 27.33 18.87 2.86
CA LEU A 368 28.30 18.02 2.17
C LEU A 368 27.61 16.76 1.59
N PRO A 369 27.90 16.40 0.33
CA PRO A 369 27.32 15.23 -0.36
C PRO A 369 28.01 13.93 0.06
N GLN A 370 28.03 13.66 1.37
CA GLN A 370 28.55 12.45 1.97
C GLN A 370 27.40 11.55 2.41
N VAL A 371 27.62 10.23 2.34
CA VAL A 371 26.73 9.23 2.93
C VAL A 371 27.11 9.01 4.40
N SER A 372 26.13 8.98 5.29
CA SER A 372 26.33 8.62 6.69
C SER A 372 26.69 7.14 6.81
N LEU A 373 27.60 6.78 7.71
CA LEU A 373 27.97 5.38 7.91
C LEU A 373 26.80 4.55 8.46
N GLU A 374 25.92 5.21 9.21
CA GLU A 374 24.69 4.65 9.77
C GLU A 374 23.75 4.16 8.67
N TYR A 375 23.56 4.91 7.58
CA TYR A 375 22.62 4.57 6.52
C TYR A 375 22.83 3.17 5.89
N PRO A 376 23.98 2.87 5.26
CA PRO A 376 24.21 1.55 4.67
C PRO A 376 24.33 0.46 5.73
N PHE A 377 24.59 0.82 6.99
CA PHE A 377 24.64 -0.13 8.09
C PHE A 377 23.24 -0.55 8.56
N VAL A 378 22.32 0.40 8.77
CA VAL A 378 20.95 0.06 9.19
C VAL A 378 20.17 -0.62 8.07
N LEU A 379 20.50 -0.37 6.79
CA LEU A 379 19.96 -1.13 5.65
C LEU A 379 20.22 -2.64 5.75
N ARG A 380 21.20 -3.09 6.55
CA ARG A 380 21.42 -4.52 6.83
C ARG A 380 20.28 -5.16 7.63
N TRP A 381 19.36 -4.37 8.20
CA TRP A 381 18.08 -4.86 8.71
C TRP A 381 17.31 -5.65 7.65
N VAL A 382 17.50 -5.34 6.36
CA VAL A 382 16.88 -6.06 5.23
C VAL A 382 17.23 -7.55 5.20
N HIS A 383 18.35 -7.97 5.81
CA HIS A 383 18.66 -9.40 5.99
C HIS A 383 17.58 -10.16 6.77
N THR A 384 16.81 -9.49 7.62
CA THR A 384 15.67 -10.10 8.35
C THR A 384 14.50 -10.45 7.44
N VAL A 385 14.34 -9.72 6.33
CA VAL A 385 13.21 -9.86 5.39
C VAL A 385 13.62 -10.47 4.05
N GLN A 386 14.84 -11.02 3.96
CA GLN A 386 15.34 -11.70 2.78
C GLN A 386 15.04 -13.21 2.81
N ASP A 387 14.37 -13.71 1.76
CA ASP A 387 14.06 -15.14 1.61
C ASP A 387 15.29 -15.88 1.04
N GLY A 388 15.59 -17.06 1.57
CA GLY A 388 16.71 -17.89 1.13
C GLY A 388 16.46 -18.55 -0.23
N PRO A 389 15.35 -19.28 -0.40
CA PRO A 389 15.07 -19.98 -1.66
C PRO A 389 14.57 -19.05 -2.78
N LEU A 390 15.32 -18.96 -3.89
CA LEU A 390 14.85 -18.34 -5.13
C LEU A 390 14.10 -19.35 -5.99
N LYS A 391 12.80 -19.15 -6.14
CA LYS A 391 11.91 -19.92 -7.02
C LYS A 391 11.96 -19.38 -8.44
N LEU A 392 12.03 -20.30 -9.39
CA LEU A 392 12.09 -20.05 -10.83
C LEU A 392 10.72 -20.40 -11.44
N TYR A 393 10.20 -19.49 -12.25
CA TYR A 393 8.89 -19.62 -12.90
C TYR A 393 9.00 -19.40 -14.40
N ASP A 394 8.18 -20.06 -15.20
CA ASP A 394 8.07 -19.70 -16.62
C ASP A 394 7.22 -18.43 -16.85
N LYS A 395 7.07 -18.03 -18.11
CA LYS A 395 6.31 -16.84 -18.52
C LYS A 395 4.82 -16.89 -18.14
N ASP A 396 4.27 -18.09 -18.00
CA ASP A 396 2.86 -18.31 -17.69
C ASP A 396 2.63 -18.44 -16.17
N GLY A 397 3.70 -18.41 -15.38
CA GLY A 397 3.67 -18.45 -13.93
C GLY A 397 3.71 -19.86 -13.34
N TYR A 398 4.07 -20.88 -14.11
CA TYR A 398 4.27 -22.22 -13.58
C TYR A 398 5.62 -22.34 -12.88
N TYR A 399 5.60 -22.91 -11.68
CA TYR A 399 6.80 -23.18 -10.90
C TYR A 399 7.63 -24.27 -11.58
N LEU A 400 8.94 -24.02 -11.72
CA LEU A 400 9.87 -24.95 -12.35
C LEU A 400 10.77 -25.63 -11.32
N LYS A 401 11.54 -24.84 -10.58
CA LYS A 401 12.53 -25.29 -9.59
C LYS A 401 12.86 -24.15 -8.62
N GLN A 402 13.65 -24.44 -7.60
CA GLN A 402 14.20 -23.42 -6.71
C GLN A 402 15.69 -23.64 -6.46
N VAL A 403 16.40 -22.56 -6.16
CA VAL A 403 17.83 -22.56 -5.82
C VAL A 403 18.07 -21.68 -4.57
N PRO A 404 18.93 -22.07 -3.63
CA PRO A 404 19.34 -21.18 -2.53
C PRO A 404 20.02 -19.92 -3.08
N ILE A 405 19.61 -18.74 -2.63
CA ILE A 405 20.17 -17.45 -3.06
C ILE A 405 21.68 -17.38 -2.80
N VAL A 406 22.12 -17.95 -1.67
CA VAL A 406 23.52 -17.96 -1.25
C VAL A 406 24.42 -18.78 -2.17
N ASN A 407 23.87 -19.72 -2.94
CA ASN A 407 24.62 -20.46 -3.95
C ASN A 407 24.92 -19.62 -5.21
N LEU A 408 24.30 -18.45 -5.33
CA LEU A 408 24.49 -17.52 -6.44
C LEU A 408 25.44 -16.36 -6.09
N THR A 409 25.94 -16.31 -4.84
CA THR A 409 26.91 -15.30 -4.39
C THR A 409 28.21 -15.42 -5.19
N LEU A 410 28.57 -14.38 -5.95
CA LEU A 410 29.72 -14.35 -6.85
C LEU A 410 29.66 -15.46 -7.94
N ARG A 411 28.46 -15.77 -8.44
CA ARG A 411 28.20 -16.79 -9.48
C ARG A 411 27.32 -16.26 -10.62
N THR A 412 27.76 -15.18 -11.26
CA THR A 412 27.04 -14.55 -12.39
C THR A 412 26.79 -15.49 -13.57
N GLY A 413 27.64 -16.50 -13.77
CA GLY A 413 27.50 -17.42 -14.90
C GLY A 413 26.20 -18.23 -14.89
N PHE A 414 25.61 -18.44 -13.70
CA PHE A 414 24.33 -19.14 -13.55
C PHE A 414 23.19 -18.49 -14.35
N PHE A 415 23.16 -17.16 -14.44
CA PHE A 415 22.10 -16.40 -15.13
C PHE A 415 22.09 -16.66 -16.64
N GLY A 416 23.28 -16.88 -17.22
CA GLY A 416 23.44 -17.12 -18.65
C GLY A 416 23.12 -18.55 -19.12
N VAL A 417 22.96 -19.49 -18.18
CA VAL A 417 22.65 -20.90 -18.49
C VAL A 417 21.14 -21.09 -18.67
N ASP A 418 20.75 -21.83 -19.70
CA ASP A 418 19.36 -22.08 -20.08
C ASP A 418 18.55 -20.78 -20.22
N ASN A 419 17.45 -20.67 -19.47
CA ASN A 419 16.61 -19.46 -19.34
C ASN A 419 16.57 -19.02 -17.85
N ASN A 420 17.63 -19.28 -17.07
CA ASN A 420 17.63 -19.00 -15.63
C ASN A 420 17.36 -17.52 -15.33
N MET A 421 17.93 -16.58 -16.10
CA MET A 421 17.64 -15.15 -15.99
C MET A 421 16.15 -14.83 -16.12
N ASP A 422 15.50 -15.40 -17.14
CA ASP A 422 14.08 -15.18 -17.42
C ASP A 422 13.23 -15.76 -16.30
N TYR A 423 13.58 -16.96 -15.84
CA TYR A 423 12.85 -17.63 -14.77
C TYR A 423 13.01 -16.97 -13.40
N LEU A 424 14.19 -16.42 -13.10
CA LEU A 424 14.43 -15.61 -11.91
C LEU A 424 13.75 -14.25 -12.00
N THR A 425 13.70 -13.65 -13.20
CA THR A 425 12.95 -12.41 -13.45
C THR A 425 11.47 -12.63 -13.15
N GLN A 426 10.85 -13.67 -13.72
CA GLN A 426 9.46 -14.07 -13.39
C GLN A 426 9.28 -14.37 -11.91
N GLY A 427 10.23 -15.07 -11.30
CA GLY A 427 10.20 -15.36 -9.87
C GLY A 427 10.24 -14.11 -9.01
N SER A 428 11.01 -13.08 -9.38
CA SER A 428 11.24 -11.90 -8.55
C SER A 428 9.95 -11.17 -8.19
N PHE A 429 9.01 -11.01 -9.13
CA PHE A 429 7.74 -10.33 -8.90
C PHE A 429 6.54 -11.25 -8.57
N ARG A 430 6.78 -12.58 -8.44
CA ARG A 430 5.73 -13.58 -8.11
C ARG A 430 5.90 -14.21 -6.74
N GLN A 431 7.14 -14.48 -6.34
CA GLN A 431 7.44 -15.06 -5.03
C GLN A 431 7.50 -13.99 -3.95
N GLY A 432 7.35 -14.40 -2.69
CA GLY A 432 7.37 -13.47 -1.56
C GLY A 432 8.81 -13.20 -1.12
N SER A 433 9.03 -12.07 -0.46
CA SER A 433 10.19 -11.90 0.43
C SER A 433 10.05 -12.78 1.68
N ALA A 434 10.98 -12.72 2.63
CA ALA A 434 10.68 -13.21 3.98
C ALA A 434 9.74 -12.21 4.69
N ARG A 435 9.03 -12.69 5.70
CA ARG A 435 8.02 -11.92 6.43
C ARG A 435 8.68 -10.89 7.35
N PHE A 436 7.98 -9.78 7.55
CA PHE A 436 8.39 -8.69 8.45
C PHE A 436 8.02 -9.07 9.88
N ASP A 437 8.81 -9.95 10.47
CA ASP A 437 8.70 -10.42 11.84
C ASP A 437 10.10 -10.66 12.45
N TYR A 438 10.16 -11.31 13.62
CA TYR A 438 11.42 -11.59 14.33
C TYR A 438 12.10 -12.89 13.86
N VAL A 439 11.79 -13.38 12.66
CA VAL A 439 12.32 -14.63 12.09
C VAL A 439 13.15 -14.33 10.85
N ALA A 440 14.39 -14.82 10.83
CA ALA A 440 15.28 -14.69 9.68
C ALA A 440 15.54 -16.05 9.03
N ASP A 441 15.76 -16.06 7.71
CA ASP A 441 15.97 -17.29 6.94
C ASP A 441 17.30 -17.97 7.33
N PRO A 442 17.32 -19.32 7.50
CA PRO A 442 18.54 -20.06 7.78
C PRO A 442 19.65 -19.88 6.73
N ASP A 443 19.32 -19.64 5.46
CA ASP A 443 20.33 -19.45 4.42
C ASP A 443 21.11 -18.15 4.68
N ILE A 444 20.42 -17.09 5.13
CA ILE A 444 21.03 -15.79 5.47
C ILE A 444 21.82 -15.86 6.78
N THR A 445 21.33 -16.65 7.72
CA THR A 445 21.80 -16.63 9.10
C THR A 445 22.82 -17.73 9.41
N GLU A 446 22.88 -18.84 8.70
CA GLU A 446 23.86 -19.92 8.97
C GLU A 446 24.90 -20.08 7.86
N ILE A 447 24.54 -19.79 6.61
CA ILE A 447 25.36 -20.04 5.41
C ILE A 447 25.32 -18.89 4.40
N GLY A 448 25.27 -17.64 4.86
CA GLY A 448 24.99 -16.48 4.01
C GLY A 448 26.01 -16.18 2.91
N LEU A 449 27.24 -16.70 3.05
CA LEU A 449 28.26 -16.66 1.98
C LEU A 449 28.32 -17.96 1.16
N GLY A 450 27.36 -18.86 1.36
CA GLY A 450 27.22 -20.11 0.61
C GLY A 450 28.52 -20.93 0.59
N PRO A 451 28.90 -21.47 -0.58
CA PRO A 451 30.11 -22.30 -0.69
C PRO A 451 31.45 -21.59 -0.38
N HIS A 452 31.48 -20.27 -0.25
CA HIS A 452 32.72 -19.53 0.07
C HIS A 452 33.21 -19.80 1.50
N GLN A 453 32.32 -20.13 2.42
CA GLN A 453 32.66 -20.44 3.81
C GLN A 453 31.74 -21.53 4.36
N TYR A 454 32.31 -22.47 5.12
CA TYR A 454 31.53 -23.58 5.70
C TYR A 454 30.43 -23.10 6.68
N VAL A 455 30.69 -22.03 7.44
CA VAL A 455 29.72 -21.35 8.31
C VAL A 455 29.87 -19.85 8.10
N SER A 456 28.77 -19.15 7.88
CA SER A 456 28.78 -17.70 7.69
C SER A 456 27.44 -17.07 8.05
N ASP A 457 27.37 -16.50 9.24
CA ASP A 457 26.18 -15.83 9.74
C ASP A 457 26.27 -14.33 9.46
N LEU A 458 25.52 -13.85 8.45
CA LEU A 458 25.58 -12.44 8.05
C LEU A 458 25.15 -11.52 9.19
N MET A 459 24.11 -11.89 9.94
CA MET A 459 23.59 -11.08 11.04
C MET A 459 24.55 -11.04 12.22
N THR A 460 25.19 -12.16 12.57
CA THR A 460 26.25 -12.18 13.60
C THR A 460 27.43 -11.30 13.17
N ASN A 461 27.84 -11.37 11.90
CA ASN A 461 28.90 -10.50 11.37
C ASN A 461 28.50 -9.02 11.40
N ASP A 462 27.25 -8.69 11.07
CA ASP A 462 26.72 -7.33 11.12
C ASP A 462 26.74 -6.77 12.54
N LEU A 463 26.31 -7.57 13.53
CA LEU A 463 26.33 -7.19 14.92
C LEU A 463 27.75 -7.01 15.46
N ALA A 464 28.70 -7.85 15.05
CA ALA A 464 30.09 -7.67 15.41
C ALA A 464 30.69 -6.41 14.77
N LYS A 465 30.38 -6.16 13.48
CA LYS A 465 30.75 -4.93 12.78
C LYS A 465 30.16 -3.68 13.43
N ASN A 466 28.97 -3.77 14.04
CA ASN A 466 28.38 -2.69 14.83
C ASN A 466 29.40 -2.08 15.81
N ARG A 467 30.15 -2.96 16.48
CA ARG A 467 31.09 -2.58 17.54
C ARG A 467 32.42 -2.11 16.97
N TYR A 468 32.91 -2.76 15.91
CA TYR A 468 34.15 -2.34 15.22
C TYR A 468 34.00 -1.03 14.45
N PHE A 469 32.78 -0.64 14.06
CA PHE A 469 32.52 0.66 13.43
C PHE A 469 32.38 1.77 14.49
N GLY A 470 32.39 1.41 15.77
CA GLY A 470 32.28 2.34 16.89
C GLY A 470 30.91 3.00 16.99
N PHE A 471 29.82 2.36 16.56
CA PHE A 471 28.50 3.00 16.71
C PHE A 471 28.12 3.11 18.20
N PRO A 472 27.55 4.26 18.61
CA PRO A 472 26.94 4.41 19.92
C PRO A 472 25.85 3.37 20.22
N PRO A 473 25.49 3.18 21.50
CA PRO A 473 24.36 2.36 21.89
C PRO A 473 23.04 2.78 21.20
N TYR A 474 22.16 1.81 20.99
CA TYR A 474 20.81 2.01 20.43
C TYR A 474 20.05 3.17 21.11
N VAL A 475 20.12 3.25 22.44
CA VAL A 475 19.43 4.29 23.23
C VAL A 475 19.86 5.72 22.88
N LYS A 476 21.10 5.91 22.38
CA LYS A 476 21.58 7.24 21.94
C LYS A 476 21.00 7.65 20.61
N TYR A 477 20.77 6.70 19.71
CA TYR A 477 20.03 6.96 18.48
C TYR A 477 18.54 7.21 18.74
N ARG A 478 17.95 6.54 19.73
CA ARG A 478 16.59 6.83 20.21
C ARG A 478 16.47 8.26 20.72
N GLU A 479 17.42 8.68 21.55
CA GLU A 479 17.49 10.05 22.08
C GLU A 479 17.63 11.06 20.94
N PHE A 480 18.52 10.81 19.97
CA PHE A 480 18.70 11.65 18.78
C PHE A 480 17.43 11.76 17.93
N CYS A 481 16.80 10.63 17.61
CA CYS A 481 15.66 10.59 16.69
C CYS A 481 14.36 11.14 17.29
N PHE A 482 14.15 11.00 18.60
CA PHE A 482 12.85 11.25 19.23
C PHE A 482 12.89 12.19 20.43
N GLY A 483 14.07 12.69 20.81
CA GLY A 483 14.25 13.65 21.90
C GLY A 483 13.91 13.10 23.29
N LYS A 484 13.78 11.77 23.43
CA LYS A 484 13.44 11.10 24.69
C LYS A 484 14.59 10.17 25.10
N PRO A 485 15.31 10.46 26.19
CA PRO A 485 16.34 9.57 26.68
C PRO A 485 15.70 8.29 27.25
N VAL A 486 16.44 7.19 27.16
CA VAL A 486 16.07 5.86 27.67
C VAL A 486 17.10 5.50 28.74
N HIS A 487 16.65 5.27 29.98
CA HIS A 487 17.52 5.02 31.14
C HIS A 487 17.26 3.66 31.80
N SER A 488 16.18 2.99 31.43
CA SER A 488 15.81 1.67 31.92
C SER A 488 15.22 0.82 30.80
N PHE A 489 15.13 -0.50 31.02
CA PHE A 489 14.45 -1.39 30.08
C PHE A 489 12.94 -1.11 30.03
N GLU A 490 12.36 -0.62 31.13
CA GLU A 490 10.95 -0.25 31.24
C GLU A 490 10.59 0.92 30.30
N ASP A 491 11.51 1.84 30.04
CA ASP A 491 11.34 2.94 29.09
C ASP A 491 11.16 2.45 27.64
N LEU A 492 11.46 1.19 27.35
CA LEU A 492 11.25 0.55 26.04
C LEU A 492 9.81 0.05 25.84
N HIS A 493 8.96 0.06 26.87
CA HIS A 493 7.57 -0.35 26.74
C HIS A 493 6.81 0.52 25.73
N GLY A 494 6.07 -0.14 24.83
CA GLY A 494 5.38 0.52 23.72
C GLY A 494 6.26 0.76 22.49
N ILE A 495 7.59 0.71 22.63
CA ILE A 495 8.57 0.78 21.53
C ILE A 495 8.95 -0.63 21.06
N ILE A 496 9.21 -1.52 22.02
CA ILE A 496 9.57 -2.92 21.81
C ILE A 496 8.50 -3.82 22.45
N ASP A 497 8.28 -5.01 21.90
CA ASP A 497 7.33 -5.97 22.48
C ASP A 497 7.80 -6.48 23.86
N PRO A 498 6.89 -6.65 24.84
CA PRO A 498 7.28 -7.05 26.20
C PRO A 498 8.16 -8.30 26.26
N GLU A 499 7.85 -9.34 25.47
CA GLU A 499 8.66 -10.55 25.38
C GLU A 499 10.11 -10.26 24.95
N ARG A 500 10.30 -9.32 24.02
CA ARG A 500 11.62 -8.93 23.53
C ARG A 500 12.38 -8.07 24.54
N ILE A 501 11.67 -7.26 25.34
CA ILE A 501 12.29 -6.52 26.46
C ILE A 501 12.85 -7.50 27.49
N GLU A 502 12.12 -8.57 27.82
CA GLU A 502 12.62 -9.59 28.75
C GLU A 502 13.86 -10.31 28.20
N ILE A 503 13.88 -10.65 26.90
CA ILE A 503 15.09 -11.19 26.26
C ILE A 503 16.25 -10.18 26.34
N LEU A 504 16.01 -8.88 26.12
CA LEU A 504 17.04 -7.85 26.24
C LEU A 504 17.60 -7.76 27.67
N LYS A 505 16.75 -7.87 28.70
CA LYS A 505 17.15 -7.93 30.11
C LYS A 505 17.99 -9.16 30.44
N GLU A 506 17.71 -10.29 29.77
CA GLU A 506 18.50 -11.51 29.95
C GLU A 506 19.89 -11.41 29.33
N VAL A 507 20.02 -10.74 28.17
CA VAL A 507 21.27 -10.78 27.38
C VAL A 507 22.15 -9.53 27.52
N TYR A 508 21.62 -8.39 27.97
CA TYR A 508 22.38 -7.17 28.23
C TYR A 508 22.31 -6.80 29.71
N GLU A 509 23.44 -6.38 30.29
CA GLU A 509 23.51 -5.98 31.70
C GLU A 509 22.73 -4.67 31.96
N LYS A 510 22.84 -3.70 31.04
CA LYS A 510 22.12 -2.43 31.10
C LYS A 510 21.54 -2.03 29.74
N VAL A 511 20.54 -1.14 29.76
CA VAL A 511 19.89 -0.67 28.54
C VAL A 511 20.84 0.13 27.64
N GLU A 512 21.85 0.78 28.23
CA GLU A 512 22.91 1.50 27.52
C GLU A 512 23.92 0.60 26.81
N ASP A 513 23.83 -0.72 27.01
CA ASP A 513 24.72 -1.67 26.33
C ASP A 513 24.20 -2.07 24.95
N ILE A 514 22.88 -1.99 24.73
CA ILE A 514 22.19 -2.48 23.52
C ILE A 514 22.88 -1.95 22.26
N ASP A 515 23.39 -2.87 21.44
CA ASP A 515 23.96 -2.56 20.12
C ASP A 515 22.87 -1.97 19.19
N LEU A 516 23.23 -1.00 18.33
CA LEU A 516 22.29 -0.31 17.43
C LEU A 516 21.42 -1.29 16.62
N LEU A 517 22.03 -2.26 15.93
CA LEU A 517 21.27 -3.23 15.14
C LEU A 517 20.44 -4.19 16.01
N ALA A 518 20.93 -4.58 17.18
CA ALA A 518 20.18 -5.43 18.09
C ALA A 518 18.87 -4.75 18.53
N GLY A 519 18.91 -3.46 18.87
CA GLY A 519 17.72 -2.68 19.19
C GLY A 519 16.76 -2.54 18.00
N ILE A 520 17.31 -2.25 16.80
CA ILE A 520 16.51 -2.15 15.56
C ILE A 520 15.80 -3.47 15.22
N TRP A 521 16.44 -4.63 15.41
CA TRP A 521 15.83 -5.93 15.08
C TRP A 521 14.59 -6.27 15.91
N VAL A 522 14.52 -5.77 17.16
CA VAL A 522 13.41 -6.08 18.08
C VAL A 522 12.39 -4.95 18.24
N GLU A 523 12.66 -3.81 17.62
CA GLU A 523 11.78 -2.64 17.65
C GLU A 523 10.52 -2.85 16.78
N LYS A 524 9.41 -2.27 17.23
CA LYS A 524 8.14 -2.32 16.49
C LYS A 524 8.21 -1.50 15.21
N PRO A 525 7.46 -1.89 14.17
CA PRO A 525 7.27 -1.05 13.00
C PRO A 525 6.72 0.33 13.36
N ILE A 526 7.14 1.36 12.64
CA ILE A 526 6.59 2.70 12.73
C ILE A 526 5.10 2.69 12.33
N PRO A 527 4.21 3.44 13.00
CA PRO A 527 2.82 3.56 12.55
C PRO A 527 2.73 3.97 11.07
N GLY A 528 1.90 3.26 10.30
CA GLY A 528 1.75 3.50 8.85
C GLY A 528 2.86 2.90 7.97
N GLY A 529 3.86 2.24 8.54
CA GLY A 529 4.94 1.55 7.81
C GLY A 529 5.23 0.15 8.35
N PHE A 530 6.22 -0.52 7.75
CA PHE A 530 6.65 -1.89 8.07
C PHE A 530 8.07 -1.95 8.66
N VAL A 531 8.76 -0.82 8.74
CA VAL A 531 10.15 -0.74 9.22
C VAL A 531 10.22 -0.22 10.66
N PRO A 532 11.24 -0.58 11.45
CA PRO A 532 11.43 -0.06 12.80
C PRO A 532 11.58 1.47 12.84
N SER A 533 11.12 2.14 13.90
CA SER A 533 11.10 3.61 13.93
C SER A 533 12.50 4.25 13.97
N THR A 534 13.46 3.64 14.66
CA THR A 534 14.87 4.10 14.64
C THR A 534 15.52 3.89 13.28
N PHE A 535 15.23 2.76 12.62
CA PHE A 535 15.66 2.51 11.23
C PHE A 535 15.11 3.60 10.30
N TYR A 536 13.81 3.89 10.40
CA TYR A 536 13.14 4.91 9.60
C TYR A 536 13.82 6.28 9.75
N CYS A 537 14.03 6.73 10.99
CA CYS A 537 14.69 8.01 11.28
C CYS A 537 16.08 8.12 10.60
N LEU A 538 16.93 7.11 10.76
CA LEU A 538 18.29 7.13 10.21
C LEU A 538 18.30 7.05 8.69
N VAL A 539 17.36 6.32 8.09
CA VAL A 539 17.22 6.28 6.64
C VAL A 539 16.68 7.60 6.09
N VAL A 540 15.65 8.19 6.71
CA VAL A 540 15.10 9.49 6.31
C VAL A 540 16.13 10.60 6.38
N GLU A 541 17.00 10.61 7.39
CA GLU A 541 18.12 11.56 7.48
C GLU A 541 18.97 11.51 6.20
N GLN A 542 19.37 10.32 5.76
CA GLN A 542 20.17 10.18 4.54
C GLN A 542 19.38 10.47 3.27
N LEU A 543 18.12 10.03 3.16
CA LEU A 543 17.30 10.29 1.97
C LEU A 543 17.08 11.79 1.75
N ARG A 544 16.87 12.57 2.83
CA ARG A 544 16.81 14.02 2.74
C ARG A 544 18.16 14.63 2.41
N ARG A 545 19.23 14.15 3.04
CA ARG A 545 20.59 14.61 2.72
C ARG A 545 20.92 14.42 1.24
N ASN A 546 20.46 13.33 0.62
CA ASN A 546 20.64 13.11 -0.81
C ASN A 546 19.93 14.17 -1.67
N THR A 547 18.73 14.63 -1.30
CA THR A 547 18.04 15.68 -2.08
C THR A 547 18.65 17.06 -1.85
N ILE A 548 19.04 17.35 -0.61
CA ILE A 548 19.60 18.63 -0.20
C ILE A 548 21.05 18.83 -0.68
N ALA A 549 21.89 17.79 -0.63
CA ALA A 549 23.31 17.95 -0.92
C ALA A 549 23.67 17.73 -2.40
N ASP A 550 22.77 17.13 -3.19
CA ASP A 550 23.03 16.77 -4.57
C ASP A 550 22.67 17.91 -5.54
N ARG A 551 23.70 18.60 -6.06
CA ARG A 551 23.55 19.65 -7.08
C ARG A 551 22.80 19.16 -8.32
N HIS A 552 22.84 17.85 -8.58
CA HIS A 552 22.24 17.20 -9.73
C HIS A 552 20.99 16.39 -9.38
N TRP A 553 20.34 16.64 -8.23
CA TRP A 553 19.06 16.02 -7.90
C TRP A 553 18.05 16.20 -9.04
N TYR A 554 17.44 15.12 -9.50
CA TYR A 554 16.76 15.09 -10.80
C TYR A 554 15.53 16.01 -10.87
N GLU A 555 14.89 16.32 -9.74
CA GLU A 555 13.70 17.18 -9.64
C GLU A 555 14.04 18.69 -9.57
N ARG A 556 15.31 19.08 -9.67
CA ARG A 556 15.71 20.49 -9.66
C ARG A 556 15.52 21.15 -11.03
N PRO A 557 14.93 22.35 -11.11
CA PRO A 557 14.68 23.04 -12.37
C PRO A 557 15.90 23.81 -12.90
N ASP A 558 16.91 24.06 -12.07
CA ASP A 558 18.05 24.97 -12.30
C ASP A 558 19.40 24.23 -12.42
N ARG A 559 19.38 22.90 -12.59
CA ARG A 559 20.59 22.10 -12.81
C ARG A 559 20.99 22.03 -14.30
N PRO A 560 22.26 21.74 -14.62
CA PRO A 560 22.67 21.42 -15.98
C PRO A 560 21.83 20.28 -16.56
N ASN A 561 21.26 20.49 -17.75
CA ASN A 561 20.31 19.59 -18.42
C ASN A 561 19.06 19.25 -17.59
N ALA A 562 18.56 20.20 -16.79
CA ALA A 562 17.33 20.03 -16.01
C ALA A 562 16.15 19.57 -16.88
N PHE A 563 15.34 18.66 -16.33
CA PHE A 563 14.07 18.31 -16.93
C PHE A 563 13.11 19.49 -16.85
N ASN A 564 12.41 19.77 -17.94
CA ASN A 564 11.23 20.63 -17.85
C ASN A 564 10.09 19.88 -17.14
N ILE A 565 9.03 20.60 -16.77
CA ILE A 565 7.93 20.02 -15.98
C ILE A 565 7.21 18.86 -16.70
N ALA A 566 7.13 18.91 -18.04
CA ALA A 566 6.52 17.84 -18.83
C ALA A 566 7.40 16.58 -18.82
N GLN A 567 8.71 16.73 -19.01
CA GLN A 567 9.67 15.62 -18.92
C GLN A 567 9.70 15.00 -17.52
N LEU A 568 9.71 15.83 -16.47
CA LEU A 568 9.63 15.35 -15.09
C LEU A 568 8.33 14.61 -14.82
N SER A 569 7.21 15.07 -15.38
CA SER A 569 5.92 14.39 -15.28
C SER A 569 5.93 13.01 -15.96
N GLU A 570 6.68 12.83 -17.05
CA GLU A 570 6.87 11.51 -17.66
C GLU A 570 7.77 10.60 -16.81
N ILE A 571 8.86 11.12 -16.25
CA ILE A 571 9.72 10.36 -15.33
C ILE A 571 8.91 9.85 -14.14
N ARG A 572 8.01 10.66 -13.59
CA ARG A 572 7.17 10.30 -12.44
C ARG A 572 6.21 9.14 -12.67
N LYS A 573 5.95 8.77 -13.94
CA LYS A 573 5.17 7.59 -14.29
C LYS A 573 6.00 6.29 -14.28
N ALA A 574 7.32 6.39 -14.13
CA ALA A 574 8.18 5.23 -14.13
C ALA A 574 7.82 4.28 -12.98
N SER A 575 7.81 2.99 -13.29
CA SER A 575 7.60 1.91 -12.33
C SER A 575 8.53 0.75 -12.66
N ILE A 576 8.86 -0.06 -11.66
CA ILE A 576 9.63 -1.29 -11.88
C ILE A 576 8.89 -2.26 -12.81
N ALA A 577 7.54 -2.26 -12.76
CA ALA A 577 6.70 -3.04 -13.66
C ALA A 577 6.92 -2.64 -15.12
N ARG A 578 6.87 -1.33 -15.42
CA ARG A 578 7.11 -0.84 -16.79
C ARG A 578 8.53 -1.13 -17.24
N LEU A 579 9.53 -0.89 -16.38
CA LEU A 579 10.93 -1.19 -16.69
C LEU A 579 11.10 -2.65 -17.10
N LEU A 580 10.52 -3.59 -16.33
CA LEU A 580 10.59 -5.01 -16.62
C LEU A 580 9.84 -5.40 -17.90
N CYS A 581 8.73 -4.73 -18.25
CA CYS A 581 8.09 -4.92 -19.55
C CYS A 581 8.98 -4.48 -20.72
N ASP A 582 9.80 -3.45 -20.54
CA ASP A 582 10.68 -2.92 -21.59
C ASP A 582 11.94 -3.78 -21.80
N VAL A 583 12.47 -4.41 -20.74
CA VAL A 583 13.79 -5.09 -20.77
C VAL A 583 13.79 -6.56 -20.36
N GLY A 584 12.69 -7.08 -19.84
CA GLY A 584 12.53 -8.47 -19.42
C GLY A 584 12.09 -9.35 -20.58
N ASP A 585 12.95 -10.28 -21.03
CA ASP A 585 12.76 -11.06 -22.26
C ASP A 585 11.45 -11.86 -22.31
N THR A 586 10.86 -12.20 -21.16
CA THR A 586 9.62 -12.99 -21.05
C THR A 586 8.49 -12.29 -20.28
N VAL A 587 8.64 -11.00 -19.96
CA VAL A 587 7.68 -10.25 -19.14
C VAL A 587 6.58 -9.67 -20.04
N GLU A 588 5.65 -10.53 -20.47
CA GLU A 588 4.49 -10.13 -21.28
C GLU A 588 3.35 -9.53 -20.44
N ARG A 589 3.26 -9.95 -19.17
CA ARG A 589 2.23 -9.52 -18.20
C ARG A 589 2.83 -9.44 -16.81
N ILE A 590 2.62 -8.32 -16.14
CA ILE A 590 3.05 -8.04 -14.77
C ILE A 590 2.01 -7.12 -14.09
N GLN A 591 1.86 -7.23 -12.78
CA GLN A 591 1.02 -6.30 -12.00
C GLN A 591 1.68 -4.93 -11.93
N PRO A 592 0.94 -3.80 -11.93
CA PRO A 592 1.56 -2.48 -11.93
C PRO A 592 2.38 -2.21 -10.65
N GLN A 593 1.89 -2.62 -9.47
CA GLN A 593 2.68 -2.65 -8.23
C GLN A 593 3.51 -3.93 -8.06
N ALA A 594 4.56 -4.09 -8.85
CA ALA A 594 5.37 -5.32 -8.90
C ALA A 594 6.21 -5.61 -7.64
N PHE A 595 6.37 -4.64 -6.74
CA PHE A 595 6.94 -4.84 -5.40
C PHE A 595 5.96 -5.52 -4.41
N LEU A 596 4.68 -5.56 -4.75
CA LEU A 596 3.63 -6.24 -3.99
C LEU A 596 3.18 -7.52 -4.69
N LYS A 597 2.78 -8.51 -3.89
CA LYS A 597 2.24 -9.77 -4.38
C LYS A 597 0.90 -9.54 -5.09
N ALA A 598 0.79 -10.07 -6.30
CA ALA A 598 -0.47 -10.12 -7.03
C ALA A 598 -1.54 -10.85 -6.20
N GLY A 599 -2.72 -10.24 -6.03
CA GLY A 599 -3.83 -10.77 -5.23
C GLY A 599 -4.36 -9.83 -4.15
N TYR A 600 -3.68 -8.71 -3.88
CA TYR A 600 -4.08 -7.71 -2.87
C TYR A 600 -4.66 -6.42 -3.48
N ALA A 601 -5.48 -6.54 -4.54
CA ALA A 601 -6.14 -5.39 -5.19
C ALA A 601 -7.01 -4.55 -4.22
N TRP A 602 -7.38 -5.09 -3.06
CA TRP A 602 -8.14 -4.41 -2.01
C TRP A 602 -7.29 -3.57 -1.06
N CYS A 603 -5.95 -3.71 -1.07
CA CYS A 603 -5.06 -3.02 -0.13
C CYS A 603 -4.43 -1.76 -0.70
N VAL A 604 -4.46 -1.61 -2.02
CA VAL A 604 -3.93 -0.43 -2.68
C VAL A 604 -4.83 -0.03 -3.84
N THR A 605 -5.19 1.24 -3.89
CA THR A 605 -5.94 1.83 -4.99
C THR A 605 -4.94 2.48 -5.94
N GLU A 606 -4.66 1.85 -7.08
CA GLU A 606 -3.88 2.48 -8.15
C GLU A 606 -4.74 3.54 -8.84
N ILE A 607 -4.30 4.80 -8.82
CA ILE A 607 -5.05 5.91 -9.40
C ILE A 607 -4.17 6.58 -10.45
N GLU A 608 -4.60 6.48 -11.70
CA GLU A 608 -3.97 7.20 -12.80
C GLU A 608 -4.03 8.72 -12.55
N PRO A 609 -3.03 9.50 -13.01
CA PRO A 609 -3.02 10.96 -12.85
C PRO A 609 -4.36 11.59 -13.24
N CYS A 610 -4.85 12.50 -12.39
CA CYS A 610 -6.13 13.16 -12.60
C CYS A 610 -6.01 14.32 -13.59
N ASP A 611 -6.93 14.38 -14.55
CA ASP A 611 -7.12 15.56 -15.39
C ASP A 611 -8.22 16.44 -14.75
N PRO A 612 -7.96 17.74 -14.50
CA PRO A 612 -9.00 18.66 -14.00
C PRO A 612 -10.23 18.79 -14.91
N LEU A 613 -10.11 18.48 -16.20
CA LEU A 613 -11.16 18.60 -17.21
C LEU A 613 -11.83 17.25 -17.58
N GLU A 614 -11.41 16.14 -16.96
CA GLU A 614 -12.04 14.84 -17.22
C GLU A 614 -13.42 14.73 -16.57
N GLY A 615 -14.26 13.83 -17.09
CA GLY A 615 -15.54 13.48 -16.46
C GLY A 615 -15.40 12.58 -15.23
N ARG A 616 -16.51 12.24 -14.59
CA ARG A 616 -16.53 11.32 -13.44
C ARG A 616 -15.98 9.94 -13.81
N ARG A 617 -14.95 9.48 -13.09
CA ARG A 617 -14.42 8.12 -13.20
C ARG A 617 -15.40 7.10 -12.59
N VAL A 618 -15.34 5.86 -13.04
CA VAL A 618 -16.28 4.80 -12.64
C VAL A 618 -16.05 4.35 -11.19
N ASP A 619 -14.81 4.38 -10.75
CA ASP A 619 -14.40 3.97 -9.39
C ASP A 619 -14.49 5.11 -8.37
N GLY A 620 -14.90 6.31 -8.78
CA GLY A 620 -14.96 7.53 -7.95
C GLY A 620 -13.61 8.23 -7.72
N SER A 621 -12.51 7.67 -8.22
CA SER A 621 -11.18 8.30 -8.12
C SER A 621 -11.13 9.67 -8.80
N CYS A 622 -10.18 10.49 -8.38
CA CYS A 622 -9.98 11.86 -8.88
C CYS A 622 -11.12 12.83 -8.58
N ASN A 623 -12.15 12.45 -7.82
CA ASN A 623 -13.16 13.40 -7.35
C ASN A 623 -12.55 14.51 -6.48
N ASN A 624 -11.50 14.19 -5.72
CA ASN A 624 -10.64 15.17 -5.05
C ASN A 624 -9.28 15.26 -5.77
N LEU A 625 -9.00 16.39 -6.43
CA LEU A 625 -7.77 16.58 -7.20
C LEU A 625 -6.49 16.65 -6.33
N GLN A 626 -6.60 17.08 -5.06
CA GLN A 626 -5.45 17.16 -4.15
C GLN A 626 -5.11 15.79 -3.56
N ASN A 627 -6.13 14.96 -3.36
CA ASN A 627 -5.98 13.62 -2.81
C ASN A 627 -6.83 12.64 -3.65
N PRO A 628 -6.31 12.15 -4.79
CA PRO A 628 -7.08 11.39 -5.78
C PRO A 628 -7.85 10.17 -5.27
N SER A 629 -7.36 9.54 -4.19
CA SER A 629 -8.01 8.39 -3.54
C SER A 629 -9.19 8.76 -2.66
N ARG A 630 -9.29 10.02 -2.22
CA ARG A 630 -10.45 10.51 -1.48
C ARG A 630 -11.61 10.64 -2.46
N GLY A 631 -12.48 9.63 -2.47
CA GLY A 631 -13.58 9.50 -3.42
C GLY A 631 -13.58 8.18 -4.17
N ALA A 632 -12.51 7.38 -4.06
CA ALA A 632 -12.43 6.08 -4.72
C ALA A 632 -13.12 4.97 -3.89
N SER A 633 -13.68 3.98 -4.58
CA SER A 633 -14.04 2.68 -3.98
C SER A 633 -12.77 1.96 -3.47
N HIS A 634 -12.94 0.94 -2.63
CA HIS A 634 -11.87 0.18 -1.98
C HIS A 634 -10.99 0.98 -1.03
N THR A 635 -11.56 2.02 -0.44
CA THR A 635 -10.96 2.84 0.61
C THR A 635 -11.65 2.60 1.97
N PRO A 636 -11.08 3.02 3.10
CA PRO A 636 -11.77 2.91 4.38
C PRO A 636 -12.93 3.90 4.49
N PHE A 637 -13.99 3.49 5.20
CA PHE A 637 -15.01 4.44 5.67
C PHE A 637 -14.36 5.48 6.60
N THR A 638 -14.90 6.70 6.59
CA THR A 638 -14.62 7.67 7.67
C THR A 638 -15.49 7.37 8.88
N ARG A 639 -15.17 7.96 10.03
CA ARG A 639 -15.99 7.83 11.24
C ARG A 639 -16.27 9.21 11.82
N ILE A 640 -17.50 9.43 12.26
CA ILE A 640 -17.87 10.62 13.03
C ILE A 640 -17.32 10.50 14.45
N LEU A 641 -17.35 9.29 15.02
CA LEU A 641 -16.74 8.99 16.31
C LEU A 641 -15.79 7.78 16.24
N PRO A 642 -14.69 7.78 17.00
CA PRO A 642 -13.73 6.67 16.97
C PRO A 642 -14.35 5.36 17.44
N ALA A 643 -13.88 4.25 16.87
CA ALA A 643 -14.37 2.91 17.22
C ALA A 643 -14.04 2.53 18.67
N ILE A 644 -14.90 1.73 19.29
CA ILE A 644 -14.69 1.11 20.60
C ILE A 644 -14.87 -0.39 20.55
N TYR A 645 -13.89 -1.09 21.08
CA TYR A 645 -13.85 -2.54 21.22
C TYR A 645 -13.35 -2.92 22.62
N ASP A 646 -13.65 -4.14 23.04
CA ASP A 646 -12.94 -4.77 24.16
C ASP A 646 -11.63 -5.41 23.64
N LYS A 647 -10.96 -6.20 24.47
CA LYS A 647 -9.76 -6.97 24.12
C LYS A 647 -9.97 -7.80 22.85
N ASP A 648 -8.92 -7.91 22.04
CA ASP A 648 -8.89 -8.69 20.79
C ASP A 648 -9.93 -8.25 19.74
N PHE A 649 -10.37 -6.99 19.81
CA PHE A 649 -11.38 -6.38 18.94
C PHE A 649 -12.77 -7.04 18.99
N GLU A 650 -13.10 -7.63 20.15
CA GLU A 650 -14.45 -8.11 20.41
C GLU A 650 -15.42 -6.96 20.74
N PRO A 651 -16.73 -7.16 20.56
CA PRO A 651 -17.76 -6.20 20.97
C PRO A 651 -17.53 -5.62 22.36
N LYS A 652 -17.77 -4.31 22.51
CA LYS A 652 -17.68 -3.63 23.80
C LYS A 652 -18.54 -4.33 24.86
N LYS A 653 -18.10 -4.24 26.13
CA LYS A 653 -18.92 -4.54 27.31
C LYS A 653 -19.67 -3.30 27.79
N THR A 654 -20.58 -3.48 28.73
CA THR A 654 -21.22 -2.37 29.45
C THR A 654 -20.16 -1.54 30.19
N ALA A 655 -20.52 -0.31 30.58
CA ALA A 655 -19.65 0.59 31.33
C ALA A 655 -19.22 0.01 32.70
N SER A 656 -19.96 -0.96 33.23
CA SER A 656 -19.63 -1.69 34.46
C SER A 656 -18.73 -2.92 34.21
N GLY A 657 -18.47 -3.28 32.95
CA GLY A 657 -17.66 -4.46 32.57
C GLY A 657 -18.45 -5.76 32.36
N ASN A 658 -19.79 -5.73 32.40
CA ASN A 658 -20.65 -6.88 32.14
C ASN A 658 -20.95 -7.06 30.63
N GLU A 659 -21.36 -8.26 30.23
CA GLU A 659 -21.78 -8.55 28.85
C GLU A 659 -22.98 -7.69 28.43
N MET A 660 -22.97 -7.24 27.16
CA MET A 660 -24.07 -6.47 26.60
C MET A 660 -25.32 -7.34 26.39
N PRO A 661 -26.55 -6.78 26.48
CA PRO A 661 -27.80 -7.53 26.24
C PRO A 661 -27.82 -8.18 24.86
N LEU A 662 -28.47 -9.35 24.72
CA LEU A 662 -28.53 -10.03 23.43
C LEU A 662 -29.23 -9.16 22.38
N ALA A 663 -28.67 -9.10 21.16
CA ALA A 663 -29.24 -8.31 20.07
C ALA A 663 -30.70 -8.70 19.78
N ARG A 664 -31.03 -10.00 19.85
CA ARG A 664 -32.39 -10.53 19.67
C ARG A 664 -33.35 -10.06 20.76
N GLN A 665 -32.88 -10.01 22.00
CA GLN A 665 -33.66 -9.54 23.14
C GLN A 665 -33.98 -8.05 22.99
N LEU A 666 -32.98 -7.24 22.61
CA LEU A 666 -33.19 -5.82 22.30
C LEU A 666 -34.20 -5.63 21.18
N ARG A 667 -34.06 -6.36 20.06
CA ARG A 667 -34.99 -6.25 18.92
C ARG A 667 -36.43 -6.50 19.34
N THR A 668 -36.68 -7.64 19.98
CA THR A 668 -38.04 -8.09 20.34
C THR A 668 -38.70 -7.26 21.46
N ARG A 669 -37.91 -6.63 22.34
CA ARG A 669 -38.43 -5.76 23.41
C ARG A 669 -38.68 -4.32 22.92
N LEU A 670 -37.80 -3.80 22.07
CA LEU A 670 -37.90 -2.43 21.54
C LEU A 670 -38.96 -2.32 20.44
N MET A 671 -39.05 -3.34 19.57
CA MET A 671 -39.94 -3.38 18.42
C MET A 671 -40.86 -4.60 18.50
N SER A 672 -42.17 -4.36 18.45
CA SER A 672 -43.17 -5.43 18.38
C SER A 672 -43.26 -5.99 16.97
N VAL A 673 -43.77 -7.21 16.80
CA VAL A 673 -43.95 -7.83 15.48
C VAL A 673 -45.41 -7.66 15.03
N GLY A 674 -45.63 -7.18 13.80
CA GLY A 674 -46.97 -6.99 13.25
C GLY A 674 -46.94 -6.34 11.87
N LYS A 675 -48.10 -6.27 11.20
CA LYS A 675 -48.27 -5.64 9.90
C LYS A 675 -49.23 -4.46 10.01
N VAL A 676 -48.71 -3.24 9.93
CA VAL A 676 -49.50 -2.02 9.94
C VAL A 676 -49.14 -1.18 8.70
N PRO A 677 -50.01 -1.12 7.69
CA PRO A 677 -49.75 -0.34 6.49
C PRO A 677 -49.84 1.17 6.75
N SER A 678 -48.88 1.92 6.22
CA SER A 678 -48.88 3.38 6.20
C SER A 678 -49.97 3.90 5.27
N GLN A 679 -50.70 4.92 5.73
CA GLN A 679 -51.66 5.67 4.92
C GLN A 679 -51.02 6.87 4.19
N ARG A 680 -49.72 7.13 4.45
CA ARG A 680 -49.03 8.33 3.97
C ARG A 680 -47.96 8.04 2.91
N TYR A 681 -47.36 6.84 2.95
CA TYR A 681 -46.23 6.51 2.08
C TYR A 681 -46.51 5.25 1.32
N THR A 682 -46.15 5.28 0.04
CA THR A 682 -46.24 4.14 -0.83
C THR A 682 -45.00 3.26 -0.68
N GLN A 683 -45.12 2.00 -1.06
CA GLN A 683 -43.98 1.09 -1.10
C GLN A 683 -42.89 1.57 -2.09
N LEU A 684 -43.26 2.35 -3.12
CA LEU A 684 -42.32 2.93 -4.07
C LEU A 684 -41.27 3.81 -3.37
N ALA A 685 -41.67 4.60 -2.37
CA ALA A 685 -40.72 5.41 -1.61
C ALA A 685 -39.68 4.54 -0.90
N ILE A 686 -40.09 3.39 -0.34
CA ILE A 686 -39.18 2.44 0.31
C ILE A 686 -38.28 1.75 -0.73
N HIS A 687 -38.82 1.35 -1.88
CA HIS A 687 -38.01 0.76 -2.96
C HIS A 687 -36.93 1.73 -3.45
N ALA A 688 -37.29 3.00 -3.66
CA ALA A 688 -36.36 4.04 -4.09
C ALA A 688 -35.28 4.31 -3.03
N PHE A 689 -35.64 4.32 -1.74
CA PHE A 689 -34.67 4.53 -0.67
C PHE A 689 -33.72 3.33 -0.52
N VAL A 690 -34.23 2.10 -0.59
CA VAL A 690 -33.39 0.89 -0.58
C VAL A 690 -32.40 0.92 -1.76
N PHE A 691 -32.84 1.34 -2.95
CA PHE A 691 -31.95 1.51 -4.10
C PHE A 691 -30.89 2.60 -3.87
N LEU A 692 -31.25 3.76 -3.31
CA LEU A 692 -30.29 4.80 -2.91
C LEU A 692 -29.24 4.26 -1.93
N SER A 693 -29.67 3.49 -0.94
CA SER A 693 -28.73 2.89 0.02
C SER A 693 -27.77 1.91 -0.65
N GLY A 694 -28.27 1.10 -1.60
CA GLY A 694 -27.48 0.14 -2.38
C GLY A 694 -26.43 0.77 -3.28
N ASP A 695 -26.57 2.06 -3.61
CA ASP A 695 -25.58 2.78 -4.42
C ASP A 695 -24.28 3.05 -3.66
N VAL A 696 -24.37 3.23 -2.34
CA VAL A 696 -23.25 3.59 -1.46
C VAL A 696 -22.84 2.46 -0.50
N VAL A 697 -23.59 1.36 -0.47
CA VAL A 697 -23.27 0.16 0.34
C VAL A 697 -23.24 -1.09 -0.50
N SER A 698 -22.28 -1.95 -0.23
CA SER A 698 -22.28 -3.31 -0.76
C SER A 698 -22.98 -4.28 0.16
N LEU A 699 -23.58 -5.30 -0.45
CA LEU A 699 -24.26 -6.39 0.23
C LEU A 699 -23.34 -7.58 0.56
N HIS A 700 -22.01 -7.43 0.40
CA HIS A 700 -21.02 -8.49 0.67
C HIS A 700 -21.22 -9.18 2.03
N ASP A 701 -21.40 -8.43 3.12
CA ASP A 701 -21.60 -9.02 4.45
C ASP A 701 -22.78 -9.99 4.48
N THR A 702 -23.88 -9.61 3.83
CA THR A 702 -25.12 -10.40 3.79
C THR A 702 -24.96 -11.62 2.91
N ILE A 703 -24.30 -11.48 1.76
CA ILE A 703 -23.98 -12.59 0.86
C ILE A 703 -23.05 -13.60 1.53
N ASN A 704 -22.10 -13.16 2.35
CA ASN A 704 -21.14 -14.02 3.05
C ASN A 704 -21.81 -15.12 3.89
N TYR A 705 -22.79 -14.80 4.71
CA TYR A 705 -23.49 -15.81 5.51
C TYR A 705 -24.71 -16.45 4.83
N ILE A 706 -25.02 -16.07 3.58
CA ILE A 706 -25.98 -16.76 2.70
C ILE A 706 -25.28 -17.84 1.88
N LEU A 707 -24.19 -17.49 1.20
CA LEU A 707 -23.53 -18.34 0.21
C LEU A 707 -22.27 -19.01 0.76
N TRP A 708 -21.39 -18.23 1.39
CA TRP A 708 -20.03 -18.69 1.69
C TRP A 708 -19.92 -19.38 3.06
N ARG A 709 -20.69 -18.92 4.04
CA ARG A 709 -20.72 -19.42 5.43
C ARG A 709 -22.14 -19.57 5.98
N PRO A 710 -23.02 -20.38 5.36
CA PRO A 710 -24.39 -20.60 5.84
C PRO A 710 -24.48 -21.47 7.11
N TYR A 711 -23.35 -21.78 7.76
CA TYR A 711 -23.23 -22.78 8.81
C TYR A 711 -22.76 -22.22 10.17
N CYS A 712 -22.78 -20.91 10.37
CA CYS A 712 -22.32 -20.30 11.63
C CYS A 712 -23.11 -20.77 12.87
N CYS A 713 -24.36 -21.21 12.71
CA CYS A 713 -25.17 -21.83 13.75
C CYS A 713 -25.01 -23.34 13.90
N MET A 714 -24.13 -23.96 13.11
CA MET A 714 -23.87 -25.41 13.13
C MET A 714 -22.56 -25.70 13.87
N GLU A 715 -22.28 -26.98 14.14
CA GLU A 715 -21.04 -27.40 14.83
C GLU A 715 -19.78 -26.89 14.12
N LYS A 716 -19.79 -26.91 12.77
CA LYS A 716 -18.71 -26.37 11.93
C LYS A 716 -18.45 -24.88 12.18
N GLY A 717 -19.48 -24.10 12.50
CA GLY A 717 -19.37 -22.66 12.75
C GLY A 717 -18.64 -22.34 14.06
N LYS A 718 -18.63 -23.25 15.03
CA LYS A 718 -18.00 -23.01 16.35
C LYS A 718 -16.48 -22.87 16.30
N THR A 719 -15.83 -23.49 15.32
CA THR A 719 -14.38 -23.44 15.12
C THR A 719 -13.96 -22.44 14.05
N ASP A 720 -14.92 -21.82 13.36
CA ASP A 720 -14.67 -20.83 12.32
C ASP A 720 -14.55 -19.43 12.94
N PRO A 721 -13.36 -18.80 12.94
CA PRO A 721 -13.13 -17.51 13.59
C PRO A 721 -13.94 -16.36 12.97
N TYR A 722 -14.44 -16.55 11.74
CA TYR A 722 -15.27 -15.56 11.06
C TYR A 722 -16.76 -15.72 11.35
N CYS A 723 -17.18 -16.78 12.04
CA CYS A 723 -18.57 -16.96 12.45
C CYS A 723 -18.84 -16.29 13.80
N VAL A 724 -19.88 -15.46 13.84
CA VAL A 724 -20.34 -14.76 15.05
C VAL A 724 -21.86 -14.88 15.17
N PRO A 725 -22.38 -16.09 15.40
CA PRO A 725 -23.82 -16.32 15.44
C PRO A 725 -24.53 -15.48 16.51
N ASN A 726 -25.70 -14.95 16.17
CA ASN A 726 -26.56 -14.26 17.13
C ASN A 726 -27.34 -15.29 17.95
N LYS A 727 -27.24 -15.19 19.28
CA LYS A 727 -27.97 -16.06 20.21
C LYS A 727 -29.42 -15.60 20.35
N ILE A 728 -30.35 -16.56 20.40
CA ILE A 728 -31.76 -16.34 20.68
C ILE A 728 -32.03 -16.81 22.11
N PRO A 729 -32.65 -15.98 22.98
CA PRO A 729 -32.92 -16.36 24.36
C PRO A 729 -34.00 -17.44 24.47
N GLU A 730 -34.03 -18.18 25.59
CA GLU A 730 -34.99 -19.29 25.80
C GLU A 730 -36.45 -18.81 25.87
N ASP A 731 -36.67 -17.62 26.40
CA ASP A 731 -37.98 -16.98 26.52
C ASP A 731 -38.37 -16.16 25.28
N ASP A 732 -37.67 -16.32 24.15
CA ASP A 732 -37.94 -15.57 22.92
C ASP A 732 -39.42 -15.68 22.50
N PRO A 733 -40.12 -14.56 22.27
CA PRO A 733 -41.56 -14.56 22.04
C PRO A 733 -41.98 -15.34 20.80
N VAL A 734 -41.09 -15.51 19.81
CA VAL A 734 -41.37 -16.15 18.53
C VAL A 734 -40.81 -17.58 18.49
N HIS A 735 -39.61 -17.79 19.04
CA HIS A 735 -38.86 -19.04 18.90
C HIS A 735 -38.77 -19.91 20.16
N ARG A 736 -39.36 -19.50 21.29
CA ARG A 736 -39.37 -20.32 22.52
C ARG A 736 -39.79 -21.78 22.31
N PHE A 737 -40.72 -22.04 21.40
CA PHE A 737 -41.24 -23.40 21.09
C PHE A 737 -40.67 -24.02 19.80
N SER A 738 -39.81 -23.34 19.05
CA SER A 738 -39.33 -23.84 17.75
C SER A 738 -38.04 -24.67 17.82
N GLY A 739 -37.37 -24.67 18.99
CA GLY A 739 -36.03 -25.24 19.18
C GLY A 739 -34.91 -24.45 18.51
N ILE A 740 -35.21 -23.30 17.89
CA ILE A 740 -34.23 -22.46 17.20
C ILE A 740 -33.61 -21.51 18.23
N ARG A 741 -32.28 -21.55 18.36
CA ARG A 741 -31.51 -20.79 19.37
C ARG A 741 -30.40 -19.91 18.80
N CYS A 742 -30.32 -19.82 17.48
CA CYS A 742 -29.21 -19.17 16.79
C CYS A 742 -29.66 -18.58 15.45
N LEU A 743 -29.12 -17.40 15.10
CA LEU A 743 -29.21 -16.79 13.78
C LEU A 743 -27.82 -16.66 13.17
N ASN A 744 -27.68 -17.04 11.89
CA ASN A 744 -26.41 -17.03 11.18
C ASN A 744 -25.93 -15.59 10.96
N MET A 745 -24.67 -15.33 11.29
CA MET A 745 -23.98 -14.08 11.00
C MET A 745 -22.47 -14.32 10.94
N THR A 746 -21.77 -13.58 10.08
CA THR A 746 -20.31 -13.56 9.97
C THR A 746 -19.74 -12.22 10.43
N ARG A 747 -18.44 -12.23 10.79
CA ARG A 747 -17.72 -11.00 11.10
C ARG A 747 -17.69 -10.10 9.86
N PRO A 748 -17.77 -8.78 10.03
CA PRO A 748 -17.66 -7.84 8.92
C PRO A 748 -16.25 -7.89 8.33
N GLU A 749 -16.14 -7.78 7.01
CA GLU A 749 -14.84 -7.65 6.37
C GLU A 749 -14.21 -6.28 6.69
N SER A 750 -12.90 -6.32 6.95
CA SER A 750 -12.05 -5.18 7.30
C SER A 750 -10.68 -5.29 6.64
N PHE A 751 -9.99 -4.16 6.47
CA PHE A 751 -8.61 -4.12 5.96
C PHE A 751 -7.66 -5.04 6.75
N GLN A 752 -7.90 -5.21 8.05
CA GLN A 752 -7.19 -6.14 8.92
C GLN A 752 -7.44 -7.59 8.52
N SER A 753 -8.71 -7.96 8.36
CA SER A 753 -9.09 -9.36 8.07
C SER A 753 -8.58 -9.85 6.72
N ILE A 754 -8.43 -8.93 5.76
CA ILE A 754 -7.91 -9.25 4.41
C ILE A 754 -6.38 -9.04 4.30
N GLY A 755 -5.71 -8.66 5.39
CA GLY A 755 -4.24 -8.58 5.45
C GLY A 755 -3.63 -7.29 4.90
N CYS A 756 -4.40 -6.23 4.70
CA CYS A 756 -3.88 -4.95 4.23
C CYS A 756 -3.16 -4.14 5.31
N ILE A 757 -3.50 -4.36 6.58
CA ILE A 757 -2.89 -3.69 7.73
C ILE A 757 -2.62 -4.69 8.87
N PRO A 758 -1.65 -4.42 9.76
CA PRO A 758 -1.25 -5.36 10.81
C PRO A 758 -2.42 -5.76 11.71
N LYS A 759 -2.44 -7.02 12.16
CA LYS A 759 -3.52 -7.60 12.99
C LYS A 759 -3.75 -6.89 14.34
N GLY A 760 -2.82 -6.06 14.80
CA GLY A 760 -2.94 -5.29 16.06
C GLY A 760 -3.59 -3.91 15.89
N THR A 761 -4.10 -3.56 14.71
CA THR A 761 -4.75 -2.27 14.43
C THR A 761 -6.27 -2.37 14.50
N THR A 762 -6.94 -1.28 14.89
CA THR A 762 -8.41 -1.21 15.01
C THR A 762 -9.14 -1.53 13.71
N PRO A 763 -10.01 -2.57 13.67
CA PRO A 763 -10.74 -2.99 12.47
C PRO A 763 -11.43 -1.84 11.72
N GLU A 764 -11.00 -1.59 10.48
CA GLU A 764 -11.63 -0.60 9.59
C GLU A 764 -12.26 -1.26 8.37
N ARG A 765 -13.50 -0.84 8.08
CA ARG A 765 -14.33 -1.42 7.03
C ARG A 765 -13.94 -0.90 5.66
N ILE A 766 -14.06 -1.77 4.66
CA ILE A 766 -13.78 -1.45 3.27
C ILE A 766 -15.08 -0.97 2.62
N ILE A 767 -15.05 0.20 1.98
CA ILE A 767 -16.12 0.62 1.07
C ILE A 767 -15.89 -0.07 -0.29
N SER A 768 -16.82 -0.89 -0.76
CA SER A 768 -16.71 -1.52 -2.09
C SER A 768 -17.55 -0.85 -3.17
N SER A 769 -18.44 0.07 -2.78
CA SER A 769 -19.11 1.01 -3.69
C SER A 769 -18.33 2.32 -3.76
N THR A 770 -18.59 3.16 -4.77
CA THR A 770 -18.10 4.54 -4.72
C THR A 770 -18.75 5.28 -3.54
N PRO A 771 -18.04 6.19 -2.86
CA PRO A 771 -18.58 7.00 -1.78
C PRO A 771 -19.49 8.15 -2.28
N LEU A 772 -19.88 8.14 -3.55
CA LEU A 772 -20.68 9.17 -4.20
C LEU A 772 -22.03 8.59 -4.61
N ILE A 773 -23.05 9.43 -4.77
CA ILE A 773 -24.36 9.02 -5.31
C ILE A 773 -24.28 9.14 -6.83
N ASP A 774 -23.92 8.06 -7.51
CA ASP A 774 -23.53 8.09 -8.93
C ASP A 774 -24.02 6.91 -9.78
N LEU A 775 -25.06 6.21 -9.32
CA LEU A 775 -25.63 5.04 -9.99
C LEU A 775 -24.59 3.93 -10.21
N SER A 776 -23.68 3.73 -9.26
CA SER A 776 -22.77 2.60 -9.19
C SER A 776 -23.48 1.25 -9.32
N THR A 777 -24.74 1.13 -8.89
CA THR A 777 -25.53 -0.11 -9.12
C THR A 777 -25.77 -0.42 -10.61
N VAL A 778 -25.76 0.60 -11.48
CA VAL A 778 -25.96 0.47 -12.94
C VAL A 778 -24.62 0.46 -13.68
N TYR A 779 -23.73 1.38 -13.33
CA TYR A 779 -22.46 1.59 -14.04
C TYR A 779 -21.27 0.81 -13.46
N GLY A 780 -21.42 0.25 -12.26
CA GLY A 780 -20.38 -0.48 -11.55
C GLY A 780 -19.33 0.42 -10.92
N ASN A 781 -18.45 -0.22 -10.14
CA ASN A 781 -17.35 0.42 -9.41
C ASN A 781 -15.99 0.23 -10.10
N TYR A 782 -15.96 -0.52 -11.20
CA TYR A 782 -14.75 -0.87 -11.94
C TYR A 782 -14.93 -0.60 -13.44
N VAL A 783 -14.03 0.20 -14.01
CA VAL A 783 -14.08 0.56 -15.44
C VAL A 783 -14.08 -0.68 -16.34
N LYS A 784 -13.31 -1.71 -15.97
CA LYS A 784 -13.25 -2.99 -16.71
C LYS A 784 -14.62 -3.67 -16.77
N ASN A 785 -15.32 -3.79 -15.64
CA ASN A 785 -16.65 -4.41 -15.61
C ASN A 785 -17.66 -3.60 -16.44
N LEU A 786 -17.60 -2.26 -16.36
CA LEU A 786 -18.45 -1.40 -17.18
C LEU A 786 -18.20 -1.63 -18.68
N GLN A 787 -16.94 -1.70 -19.10
CA GLN A 787 -16.56 -1.95 -20.48
C GLN A 787 -16.97 -3.36 -20.94
N GLU A 788 -16.65 -4.39 -20.16
CA GLU A 788 -16.87 -5.79 -20.55
C GLU A 788 -18.34 -6.22 -20.48
N LYS A 789 -19.09 -5.78 -19.46
CA LYS A 789 -20.47 -6.22 -19.21
C LYS A 789 -21.49 -5.15 -19.58
N GLY A 790 -21.19 -3.88 -19.31
CA GLY A 790 -22.15 -2.78 -19.45
C GLY A 790 -22.25 -2.20 -20.86
N ARG A 791 -21.13 -1.90 -21.51
CA ARG A 791 -21.13 -1.08 -22.75
C ARG A 791 -21.37 -1.88 -24.02
N LEU A 792 -22.21 -1.33 -24.90
CA LEU A 792 -22.39 -1.84 -26.26
C LEU A 792 -21.30 -1.35 -27.22
N PHE A 793 -20.64 -0.23 -26.89
CA PHE A 793 -19.70 0.51 -27.76
C PHE A 793 -20.31 0.92 -29.11
N LYS A 794 -21.61 1.17 -29.12
CA LYS A 794 -22.34 1.68 -30.27
C LYS A 794 -23.44 2.64 -29.82
N GLY A 795 -23.43 3.86 -30.37
CA GLY A 795 -24.47 4.87 -30.13
C GLY A 795 -24.54 5.39 -28.68
N GLY A 796 -23.47 5.20 -27.90
CA GLY A 796 -23.42 5.50 -26.48
C GLY A 796 -24.27 4.58 -25.60
N LEU A 797 -24.70 3.42 -26.12
CA LEU A 797 -25.66 2.54 -25.45
C LEU A 797 -24.99 1.58 -24.46
N LEU A 798 -25.73 1.25 -23.40
CA LEU A 798 -25.51 0.04 -22.61
C LEU A 798 -26.04 -1.17 -23.39
N LYS A 799 -25.44 -2.35 -23.15
CA LYS A 799 -25.89 -3.62 -23.71
C LYS A 799 -27.35 -3.88 -23.35
N TYR A 800 -28.06 -4.54 -24.24
CA TYR A 800 -29.44 -4.91 -23.99
C TYR A 800 -29.84 -6.14 -24.80
N GLU A 801 -30.91 -6.79 -24.34
CA GLU A 801 -31.63 -7.84 -25.05
C GLU A 801 -33.08 -7.42 -25.22
N ILE A 802 -33.73 -7.91 -26.28
CA ILE A 802 -35.16 -7.72 -26.49
C ILE A 802 -35.84 -9.07 -26.31
N GLU A 803 -36.80 -9.14 -25.39
CA GLU A 803 -37.59 -10.34 -25.11
C GLU A 803 -39.06 -9.91 -24.95
N ASN A 804 -39.96 -10.55 -25.70
CA ASN A 804 -41.38 -10.20 -25.76
C ASN A 804 -41.64 -8.70 -25.99
N GLY A 805 -40.83 -8.07 -26.85
CA GLY A 805 -40.93 -6.63 -27.16
C GLY A 805 -40.39 -5.68 -26.08
N ARG A 806 -39.80 -6.20 -25.00
CA ARG A 806 -39.25 -5.41 -23.89
C ARG A 806 -37.73 -5.41 -23.89
N ILE A 807 -37.15 -4.26 -23.56
CA ILE A 807 -35.69 -4.10 -23.42
C ILE A 807 -35.27 -4.55 -22.02
N TRP A 808 -34.27 -5.40 -21.94
CA TRP A 808 -33.69 -5.87 -20.68
C TRP A 808 -32.17 -5.69 -20.67
N PRO A 809 -31.55 -5.49 -19.50
CA PRO A 809 -30.12 -5.69 -19.35
C PRO A 809 -29.74 -7.12 -19.79
N PRO A 810 -28.54 -7.31 -20.36
CA PRO A 810 -28.11 -8.59 -20.91
C PRO A 810 -28.23 -9.71 -19.88
N SER A 811 -28.55 -10.91 -20.32
CA SER A 811 -28.61 -12.10 -19.46
C SER A 811 -27.23 -12.75 -19.35
N THR A 812 -26.90 -13.28 -18.17
CA THR A 812 -25.68 -14.10 -18.04
C THR A 812 -25.85 -15.43 -18.77
N LYS A 813 -24.83 -15.81 -19.56
CA LYS A 813 -24.77 -17.11 -20.25
C LYS A 813 -24.42 -18.26 -19.29
N THR A 814 -23.90 -17.94 -18.11
CA THR A 814 -23.64 -18.90 -17.04
C THR A 814 -24.79 -18.85 -16.04
N THR A 815 -25.28 -20.01 -15.61
CA THR A 815 -26.44 -20.09 -14.71
C THR A 815 -26.17 -19.65 -13.26
N ALA A 816 -24.97 -19.18 -12.93
CA ALA A 816 -24.48 -18.75 -11.62
C ALA A 816 -23.72 -17.41 -11.75
N ASN A 817 -23.83 -16.44 -10.82
CA ASN A 817 -23.28 -16.51 -9.46
C ASN A 817 -24.19 -16.06 -8.30
N VAL A 818 -25.32 -15.38 -8.55
CA VAL A 818 -26.17 -14.85 -7.46
C VAL A 818 -27.67 -15.18 -7.57
N CYS A 819 -28.22 -15.39 -8.77
CA CYS A 819 -29.68 -15.62 -8.96
C CYS A 819 -30.13 -17.09 -8.82
N PHE A 820 -29.56 -17.85 -7.89
CA PHE A 820 -29.74 -19.32 -7.82
C PHE A 820 -31.15 -19.76 -7.40
N LEU A 821 -32.02 -18.85 -6.96
CA LEU A 821 -33.43 -19.16 -6.64
C LEU A 821 -34.40 -19.00 -7.81
N ASN A 822 -33.93 -18.63 -8.99
CA ASN A 822 -34.75 -18.62 -10.20
C ASN A 822 -35.37 -20.01 -10.45
N GLN A 823 -36.70 -20.06 -10.55
CA GLN A 823 -37.47 -21.29 -10.78
C GLN A 823 -37.51 -21.66 -12.27
N LYS A 824 -36.52 -22.45 -12.70
CA LYS A 824 -36.44 -22.95 -14.09
C LYS A 824 -37.48 -24.05 -14.38
N PRO A 825 -37.97 -24.17 -15.63
CA PRO A 825 -37.53 -23.45 -16.83
C PRO A 825 -38.20 -22.08 -17.04
N HIS A 826 -39.14 -21.68 -16.19
CA HIS A 826 -39.95 -20.47 -16.40
C HIS A 826 -39.17 -19.17 -16.10
N GLU A 827 -38.25 -19.21 -15.13
CA GLU A 827 -37.42 -18.06 -14.75
C GLU A 827 -35.98 -18.26 -15.22
N THR A 828 -35.64 -17.66 -16.35
CA THR A 828 -34.33 -17.86 -17.00
C THR A 828 -33.39 -16.66 -16.84
N ARG A 829 -33.91 -15.47 -16.51
CA ARG A 829 -33.15 -14.23 -16.54
C ARG A 829 -32.39 -13.98 -15.23
N CYS A 830 -31.09 -13.75 -15.36
CA CYS A 830 -30.21 -13.18 -14.35
C CYS A 830 -29.33 -12.19 -15.08
N HIS A 831 -29.27 -10.93 -14.62
CA HIS A 831 -28.66 -9.87 -15.43
C HIS A 831 -27.14 -9.86 -15.31
N ASP A 832 -26.42 -9.72 -16.43
CA ASP A 832 -24.98 -9.54 -16.47
C ASP A 832 -24.64 -8.04 -16.40
N MET A 833 -24.83 -7.45 -15.22
CA MET A 833 -24.56 -6.03 -14.94
C MET A 833 -23.10 -5.81 -14.50
N PRO A 834 -22.56 -4.59 -14.63
CA PRO A 834 -21.22 -4.26 -14.12
C PRO A 834 -21.04 -4.54 -12.61
N GLU A 835 -22.12 -4.44 -11.84
CA GLU A 835 -22.18 -4.74 -10.41
C GLU A 835 -23.21 -5.86 -10.15
N ASP A 836 -22.81 -6.90 -9.43
CA ASP A 836 -23.69 -8.05 -9.16
C ASP A 836 -24.81 -7.71 -8.16
N GLY A 837 -24.61 -6.63 -7.37
CA GLY A 837 -25.60 -6.07 -6.43
C GLY A 837 -26.97 -5.82 -7.06
N GLY A 838 -27.03 -5.46 -8.35
CA GLY A 838 -28.27 -5.28 -9.10
C GLY A 838 -29.16 -6.53 -9.19
N ASN A 839 -28.64 -7.72 -8.85
CA ASN A 839 -29.39 -8.97 -8.86
C ASN A 839 -29.80 -9.50 -7.47
N THR A 840 -29.54 -8.74 -6.41
CA THR A 840 -29.65 -9.25 -5.03
C THR A 840 -31.03 -9.06 -4.40
N LEU A 841 -31.54 -7.84 -4.38
CA LEU A 841 -32.84 -7.48 -3.80
C LEU A 841 -33.81 -7.05 -4.91
N GLY A 842 -35.08 -7.46 -4.80
CA GLY A 842 -36.10 -7.14 -5.80
C GLY A 842 -36.26 -5.63 -6.04
N SER A 843 -36.23 -4.83 -4.97
CA SER A 843 -36.30 -3.37 -5.06
C SER A 843 -35.12 -2.75 -5.83
N ILE A 844 -33.90 -3.22 -5.54
CA ILE A 844 -32.69 -2.75 -6.21
C ILE A 844 -32.73 -3.14 -7.69
N ASN A 845 -33.12 -4.37 -7.98
CA ASN A 845 -33.21 -4.87 -9.35
C ASN A 845 -34.23 -4.08 -10.18
N LEU A 846 -35.44 -3.86 -9.64
CA LEU A 846 -36.51 -3.12 -10.31
C LEU A 846 -36.02 -1.73 -10.74
N MET A 847 -35.42 -0.98 -9.81
CA MET A 847 -34.90 0.38 -10.06
C MET A 847 -33.68 0.36 -10.99
N ALA A 848 -32.76 -0.60 -10.83
CA ALA A 848 -31.59 -0.73 -11.71
C ALA A 848 -32.02 -0.94 -13.17
N VAL A 849 -33.03 -1.78 -13.43
CA VAL A 849 -33.57 -1.98 -14.78
C VAL A 849 -34.19 -0.69 -15.33
N TRP A 850 -34.88 0.10 -14.51
CA TRP A 850 -35.43 1.40 -14.93
C TRP A 850 -34.33 2.38 -15.35
N PHE A 851 -33.31 2.57 -14.51
CA PHE A 851 -32.19 3.47 -14.84
C PHE A 851 -31.31 2.95 -15.97
N TRP A 852 -31.21 1.64 -16.17
CA TRP A 852 -30.57 1.04 -17.35
C TRP A 852 -31.31 1.41 -18.64
N ARG A 853 -32.64 1.26 -18.64
CA ARG A 853 -33.49 1.64 -19.78
C ARG A 853 -33.44 3.15 -20.02
N ASN A 854 -33.44 3.95 -18.96
CA ASN A 854 -33.37 5.41 -19.05
C ASN A 854 -32.06 5.88 -19.69
N HIS A 855 -30.92 5.26 -19.35
CA HIS A 855 -29.65 5.57 -20.03
C HIS A 855 -29.74 5.35 -21.54
N ASN A 856 -30.25 4.19 -21.98
CA ASN A 856 -30.37 3.89 -23.41
C ASN A 856 -31.36 4.83 -24.11
N PHE A 857 -32.44 5.22 -23.43
CA PHE A 857 -33.35 6.26 -23.92
C PHE A 857 -32.60 7.60 -24.12
N ILE A 858 -31.90 8.09 -23.10
CA ILE A 858 -31.13 9.34 -23.16
C ILE A 858 -30.08 9.30 -24.28
N ALA A 859 -29.28 8.24 -24.36
CA ALA A 859 -28.25 8.09 -25.39
C ALA A 859 -28.86 8.09 -26.80
N THR A 860 -30.02 7.44 -26.98
CA THR A 860 -30.74 7.42 -28.26
C THR A 860 -31.23 8.81 -28.66
N GLU A 861 -31.83 9.57 -27.73
CA GLU A 861 -32.28 10.94 -28.01
C GLU A 861 -31.09 11.88 -28.26
N LEU A 862 -30.01 11.77 -27.48
CA LEU A 862 -28.77 12.53 -27.70
C LEU A 862 -28.18 12.27 -29.08
N ALA A 863 -28.18 11.03 -29.56
CA ALA A 863 -27.68 10.68 -30.88
C ALA A 863 -28.52 11.31 -32.01
N LYS A 864 -29.83 11.49 -31.82
CA LYS A 864 -30.70 12.17 -32.80
C LYS A 864 -30.38 13.66 -32.91
N VAL A 865 -30.16 14.33 -31.78
CA VAL A 865 -29.88 15.77 -31.76
C VAL A 865 -28.40 16.11 -32.00
N ASN A 866 -27.48 15.15 -31.75
CA ASN A 866 -26.04 15.31 -31.97
C ASN A 866 -25.46 14.19 -32.88
N PRO A 867 -25.76 14.18 -34.19
CA PRO A 867 -25.34 13.08 -35.08
C PRO A 867 -23.82 12.90 -35.23
N CYS A 868 -23.02 13.93 -34.93
CA CYS A 868 -21.56 13.91 -35.04
C CYS A 868 -20.84 13.46 -33.77
N TRP A 869 -21.55 13.20 -32.67
CA TRP A 869 -20.91 12.77 -31.43
C TRP A 869 -20.42 11.32 -31.53
N SER A 870 -19.24 11.08 -30.98
CA SER A 870 -18.69 9.72 -30.87
C SER A 870 -19.48 8.89 -29.85
N ASP A 871 -19.35 7.56 -29.95
CA ASP A 871 -19.90 6.63 -28.96
C ASP A 871 -19.49 7.00 -27.53
N GLU A 872 -18.22 7.37 -27.33
CA GLU A 872 -17.69 7.75 -26.03
C GLU A 872 -18.36 9.00 -25.48
N LYS A 873 -18.52 10.04 -26.32
CA LYS A 873 -19.15 11.28 -25.89
C LYS A 873 -20.64 11.08 -25.59
N LEU A 874 -21.34 10.29 -26.42
CA LEU A 874 -22.73 9.92 -26.17
C LEU A 874 -22.89 9.17 -24.85
N PHE A 875 -22.06 8.14 -24.63
CA PHE A 875 -22.09 7.34 -23.40
C PHE A 875 -21.82 8.18 -22.15
N ALA A 876 -20.73 8.95 -22.15
CA ALA A 876 -20.35 9.78 -21.01
C ALA A 876 -21.42 10.81 -20.68
N THR A 877 -22.00 11.47 -21.69
CA THR A 877 -23.06 12.46 -21.50
C THR A 877 -24.37 11.82 -21.05
N ALA A 878 -24.75 10.67 -21.61
CA ALA A 878 -25.94 9.93 -21.21
C ALA A 878 -25.82 9.40 -19.77
N ARG A 879 -24.64 8.94 -19.35
CA ARG A 879 -24.35 8.55 -17.97
C ARG A 879 -24.51 9.74 -17.02
N ASP A 880 -23.89 10.87 -17.35
CA ASP A 880 -23.93 12.07 -16.51
C ASP A 880 -25.35 12.64 -16.35
N LEU A 881 -26.16 12.67 -17.42
CA LEU A 881 -27.58 13.03 -17.36
C LEU A 881 -28.40 12.06 -16.51
N ASN A 882 -28.18 10.75 -16.66
CA ASN A 882 -28.90 9.75 -15.90
C ASN A 882 -28.61 9.85 -14.39
N ILE A 883 -27.34 10.12 -14.04
CA ILE A 883 -26.92 10.40 -12.66
C ILE A 883 -27.59 11.68 -12.15
N ALA A 884 -27.61 12.76 -12.93
CA ALA A 884 -28.27 14.00 -12.53
C ALA A 884 -29.77 13.82 -12.26
N VAL A 885 -30.47 13.07 -13.11
CA VAL A 885 -31.89 12.70 -12.90
C VAL A 885 -32.05 11.90 -11.61
N PHE A 886 -31.19 10.90 -11.38
CA PHE A 886 -31.23 10.11 -10.15
C PHE A 886 -31.01 10.97 -8.91
N VAL A 887 -29.99 11.83 -8.90
CA VAL A 887 -29.70 12.72 -7.78
C VAL A 887 -30.84 13.71 -7.55
N GLN A 888 -31.42 14.27 -8.61
CA GLN A 888 -32.58 15.19 -8.52
C GLN A 888 -33.77 14.52 -7.84
N ILE A 889 -34.17 13.33 -8.30
CA ILE A 889 -35.28 12.57 -7.70
C ILE A 889 -35.00 12.30 -6.23
N ASN A 890 -33.76 11.92 -5.88
CA ASN A 890 -33.45 11.61 -4.49
C ASN A 890 -33.45 12.86 -3.59
N TYR A 891 -32.76 13.94 -3.97
CA TYR A 891 -32.61 15.12 -3.10
C TYR A 891 -33.86 15.99 -3.04
N TYR A 892 -34.61 16.12 -4.14
CA TYR A 892 -35.74 17.04 -4.23
C TYR A 892 -37.12 16.37 -4.13
N GLU A 893 -37.23 15.05 -4.31
CA GLU A 893 -38.50 14.34 -4.15
C GLU A 893 -38.46 13.33 -3.00
N LEU A 894 -37.51 12.39 -3.00
CA LEU A 894 -37.51 11.28 -2.04
C LEU A 894 -37.10 11.70 -0.62
N ILE A 895 -35.90 12.27 -0.44
CA ILE A 895 -35.35 12.62 0.87
C ILE A 895 -36.24 13.65 1.62
N PRO A 896 -36.82 14.68 0.96
CA PRO A 896 -37.75 15.61 1.62
C PRO A 896 -38.98 14.95 2.23
N VAL A 897 -39.44 13.83 1.67
CA VAL A 897 -40.57 13.06 2.23
C VAL A 897 -40.24 12.51 3.62
N PHE A 898 -38.98 12.15 3.87
CA PHE A 898 -38.54 11.56 5.15
C PHE A 898 -37.98 12.61 6.12
N LEU A 899 -37.14 13.51 5.63
CA LEU A 899 -36.38 14.46 6.45
C LEU A 899 -37.09 15.82 6.62
N GLY A 900 -38.10 16.09 5.80
CA GLY A 900 -38.88 17.33 5.81
C GLY A 900 -38.27 18.39 4.90
N TYR A 901 -39.07 18.86 3.94
CA TYR A 901 -38.66 19.86 2.95
C TYR A 901 -38.06 21.13 3.57
N GLU A 902 -38.75 21.73 4.55
CA GLU A 902 -38.28 22.93 5.25
C GLU A 902 -36.97 22.70 6.02
N ASN A 903 -36.77 21.50 6.56
CA ASN A 903 -35.54 21.16 7.28
C ASN A 903 -34.35 21.07 6.31
N LEU A 904 -34.56 20.52 5.11
CA LEU A 904 -33.52 20.43 4.08
C LEU A 904 -33.16 21.78 3.47
N ILE A 905 -34.13 22.70 3.34
CA ILE A 905 -33.84 24.09 2.97
C ILE A 905 -33.02 24.76 4.07
N LYS A 906 -33.46 24.63 5.32
CA LYS A 906 -32.78 25.23 6.48
C LYS A 906 -31.32 24.79 6.59
N ASP A 907 -31.04 23.51 6.34
CA ASP A 907 -29.70 22.94 6.44
C ASP A 907 -28.89 23.04 5.13
N GLY A 908 -29.44 23.70 4.10
CA GLY A 908 -28.75 24.00 2.84
C GLY A 908 -28.57 22.79 1.90
N VAL A 909 -29.32 21.71 2.11
CA VAL A 909 -29.26 20.50 1.27
C VAL A 909 -29.95 20.73 -0.07
N ILE A 910 -31.10 21.42 -0.07
CA ILE A 910 -31.87 21.76 -1.29
C ILE A 910 -32.13 23.27 -1.38
N LEU A 911 -32.40 23.75 -2.60
CA LEU A 911 -32.77 25.15 -2.86
C LEU A 911 -34.30 25.31 -3.03
N PRO A 912 -34.92 26.36 -2.47
CA PRO A 912 -36.37 26.56 -2.56
C PRO A 912 -36.87 26.83 -4.00
N ASN A 913 -36.05 27.45 -4.86
CA ASN A 913 -36.42 27.83 -6.23
C ASN A 913 -35.58 27.10 -7.31
N GLY A 914 -34.85 26.03 -6.93
CA GLY A 914 -33.84 25.41 -7.78
C GLY A 914 -32.69 26.37 -8.16
N GLY A 915 -31.84 25.94 -9.09
CA GLY A 915 -30.78 26.77 -9.68
C GLY A 915 -29.37 26.16 -9.56
N PHE A 916 -28.40 26.84 -10.18
CA PHE A 916 -27.00 26.45 -10.11
C PHE A 916 -26.37 26.86 -8.77
N ARG A 917 -25.54 25.99 -8.19
CA ARG A 917 -24.69 26.30 -7.03
C ARG A 917 -23.31 25.69 -7.21
N ASP A 918 -22.27 26.50 -6.96
CA ASP A 918 -20.88 26.06 -7.02
C ASP A 918 -20.26 26.13 -5.62
N ILE A 919 -20.56 25.11 -4.81
CA ILE A 919 -20.11 25.00 -3.41
C ILE A 919 -19.07 23.90 -3.21
N TYR A 920 -18.43 23.46 -4.29
CA TYR A 920 -17.39 22.45 -4.21
C TYR A 920 -16.20 22.95 -3.37
N ASN A 921 -15.79 22.14 -2.41
CA ASN A 921 -14.70 22.41 -1.50
C ASN A 921 -13.78 21.18 -1.44
N PRO A 922 -12.54 21.26 -1.97
CA PRO A 922 -11.60 20.15 -1.96
C PRO A 922 -11.11 19.76 -0.56
N LEU A 923 -11.40 20.57 0.47
CA LEU A 923 -11.08 20.26 1.87
C LEU A 923 -12.14 19.37 2.53
N VAL A 924 -13.35 19.28 1.95
CA VAL A 924 -14.40 18.38 2.47
C VAL A 924 -14.11 16.97 2.00
N LEU A 925 -14.18 16.01 2.92
CA LEU A 925 -13.90 14.61 2.64
C LEU A 925 -15.08 13.99 1.88
N PRO A 926 -14.87 13.48 0.65
CA PRO A 926 -15.92 12.80 -0.12
C PRO A 926 -16.21 11.39 0.39
N GLN A 927 -15.36 10.79 1.24
CA GLN A 927 -15.62 9.46 1.79
C GLN A 927 -16.90 9.42 2.62
N VAL A 928 -17.62 8.30 2.52
CA VAL A 928 -18.81 8.05 3.33
C VAL A 928 -18.40 7.78 4.79
N SER A 929 -19.13 8.36 5.74
CA SER A 929 -18.98 7.99 7.16
C SER A 929 -19.64 6.64 7.40
N LEU A 930 -19.06 5.78 8.23
CA LEU A 930 -19.63 4.46 8.53
C LEU A 930 -21.01 4.56 9.20
N GLU A 931 -21.25 5.65 9.93
CA GLU A 931 -22.52 5.95 10.59
C GLU A 931 -23.66 6.20 9.61
N TYR A 932 -23.40 6.83 8.46
CA TYR A 932 -24.43 7.14 7.46
C TYR A 932 -25.17 5.89 6.94
N PRO A 933 -24.51 4.92 6.28
CA PRO A 933 -25.18 3.74 5.77
C PRO A 933 -25.73 2.85 6.90
N PHE A 934 -25.18 2.97 8.11
CA PHE A 934 -25.68 2.25 9.26
C PHE A 934 -26.97 2.86 9.81
N ALA A 935 -27.08 4.19 9.87
CA ALA A 935 -28.31 4.89 10.23
C ALA A 935 -29.45 4.56 9.25
N LEU A 936 -29.15 4.40 7.96
CA LEU A 936 -30.12 4.00 6.94
C LEU A 936 -30.80 2.65 7.22
N ARG A 937 -30.23 1.79 8.09
CA ARG A 937 -30.88 0.53 8.52
C ARG A 937 -32.15 0.75 9.34
N TRP A 938 -32.39 1.97 9.81
CA TRP A 938 -33.70 2.36 10.34
C TRP A 938 -34.83 2.07 9.34
N LEU A 939 -34.57 2.06 8.03
CA LEU A 939 -35.58 1.77 7.01
C LEU A 939 -36.20 0.37 7.09
N HIS A 940 -35.51 -0.60 7.70
CA HIS A 940 -36.10 -1.92 7.96
C HIS A 940 -37.35 -1.83 8.87
N THR A 941 -37.50 -0.74 9.63
CA THR A 941 -38.71 -0.48 10.45
C THR A 941 -39.93 -0.06 9.64
N VAL A 942 -39.73 0.48 8.43
CA VAL A 942 -40.80 1.01 7.56
C VAL A 942 -40.99 0.18 6.28
N GLN A 943 -40.34 -0.98 6.20
CA GLN A 943 -40.41 -1.86 5.05
C GLN A 943 -41.58 -2.85 5.18
N GLU A 944 -42.54 -2.75 4.25
CA GLU A 944 -43.63 -3.74 4.15
C GLU A 944 -43.10 -5.07 3.63
N GLY A 945 -43.45 -6.13 4.35
CA GLY A 945 -42.98 -7.48 4.07
C GLY A 945 -43.70 -8.15 2.91
N SER A 946 -44.91 -7.70 2.55
CA SER A 946 -45.73 -8.28 1.48
C SER A 946 -45.90 -7.33 0.29
N LEU A 947 -45.54 -7.81 -0.91
CA LEU A 947 -45.79 -7.11 -2.17
C LEU A 947 -47.12 -7.52 -2.76
N LYS A 948 -47.94 -6.53 -3.11
CA LYS A 948 -49.21 -6.67 -3.84
C LYS A 948 -49.00 -6.36 -5.32
N MET A 949 -49.64 -7.12 -6.17
CA MET A 949 -49.62 -6.97 -7.63
C MET A 949 -50.96 -6.45 -8.13
N TYR A 950 -50.91 -5.50 -9.06
CA TYR A 950 -52.09 -4.91 -9.69
C TYR A 950 -51.91 -4.87 -11.21
N ASP A 951 -52.98 -5.00 -11.98
CA ASP A 951 -52.94 -4.75 -13.42
C ASP A 951 -52.86 -3.23 -13.73
N GLN A 952 -52.91 -2.87 -15.02
CA GLN A 952 -52.79 -1.48 -15.47
C GLN A 952 -54.04 -0.66 -15.10
N GLU A 953 -55.20 -1.31 -15.03
CA GLU A 953 -56.49 -0.74 -14.64
C GLU A 953 -56.61 -0.56 -13.12
N GLY A 954 -55.71 -1.18 -12.33
CA GLY A 954 -55.66 -1.08 -10.88
C GLY A 954 -56.44 -2.17 -10.14
N HIS A 955 -56.83 -3.27 -10.81
CA HIS A 955 -57.40 -4.43 -10.15
C HIS A 955 -56.32 -5.23 -9.42
N TYR A 956 -56.62 -5.64 -8.20
CA TYR A 956 -55.74 -6.49 -7.39
C TYR A 956 -55.65 -7.89 -7.99
N LEU A 957 -54.42 -8.39 -8.16
CA LEU A 957 -54.15 -9.72 -8.71
C LEU A 957 -53.82 -10.73 -7.60
N LYS A 958 -52.73 -10.47 -6.84
CA LYS A 958 -52.24 -11.33 -5.76
C LYS A 958 -51.24 -10.59 -4.87
N GLN A 959 -50.84 -11.20 -3.76
CA GLN A 959 -49.76 -10.73 -2.90
C GLN A 959 -48.79 -11.86 -2.54
N PHE A 960 -47.54 -11.54 -2.26
CA PHE A 960 -46.50 -12.49 -1.87
C PHE A 960 -45.42 -11.81 -0.99
N PRO A 961 -44.65 -12.57 -0.19
CA PRO A 961 -43.56 -12.01 0.61
C PRO A 961 -42.46 -11.40 -0.25
N LEU A 962 -42.08 -10.15 0.02
CA LEU A 962 -41.00 -9.40 -0.66
C LEU A 962 -39.69 -10.20 -0.67
N VAL A 963 -39.37 -10.85 0.44
CA VAL A 963 -38.16 -11.67 0.63
C VAL A 963 -38.07 -12.87 -0.33
N ASN A 964 -39.17 -13.29 -0.96
CA ASN A 964 -39.15 -14.33 -1.99
C ASN A 964 -38.49 -13.86 -3.30
N LEU A 965 -38.29 -12.56 -3.48
CA LEU A 965 -37.55 -12.00 -4.63
C LEU A 965 -36.05 -11.84 -4.37
N THR A 966 -35.60 -12.05 -3.13
CA THR A 966 -34.17 -11.99 -2.79
C THR A 966 -33.43 -13.06 -3.59
N LEU A 967 -32.50 -12.63 -4.45
CA LEU A 967 -31.70 -13.50 -5.33
C LEU A 967 -32.54 -14.30 -6.36
N ARG A 968 -33.72 -13.79 -6.73
CA ARG A 968 -34.66 -14.38 -7.70
C ARG A 968 -35.15 -13.35 -8.73
N THR A 969 -34.24 -12.78 -9.50
CA THR A 969 -34.57 -11.72 -10.48
C THR A 969 -35.32 -12.23 -11.71
N GLY A 970 -35.22 -13.52 -12.04
CA GLY A 970 -35.92 -14.11 -13.17
C GLY A 970 -37.44 -13.98 -13.06
N TYR A 971 -37.97 -13.86 -11.84
CA TYR A 971 -39.38 -13.64 -11.59
C TYR A 971 -39.94 -12.39 -12.29
N PHE A 972 -39.15 -11.32 -12.43
CA PHE A 972 -39.58 -10.07 -13.06
C PHE A 972 -39.87 -10.22 -14.56
N ALA A 973 -39.25 -11.19 -15.23
CA ALA A 973 -39.40 -11.40 -16.68
C ALA A 973 -40.62 -12.25 -17.06
N VAL A 974 -41.28 -12.90 -16.09
CA VAL A 974 -42.41 -13.81 -16.31
C VAL A 974 -43.75 -13.06 -16.25
N ASP A 975 -44.70 -13.39 -17.13
CA ASP A 975 -46.13 -13.00 -17.07
C ASP A 975 -46.41 -11.54 -16.67
N ASN A 976 -45.65 -10.57 -17.20
CA ASN A 976 -45.73 -9.13 -16.86
C ASN A 976 -45.52 -8.79 -15.36
N ASN A 977 -44.90 -9.67 -14.58
CA ASN A 977 -44.71 -9.50 -13.13
C ASN A 977 -44.04 -8.17 -12.77
N MET A 978 -43.04 -7.72 -13.54
CA MET A 978 -42.41 -6.42 -13.33
C MET A 978 -43.40 -5.26 -13.35
N ASP A 979 -44.35 -5.24 -14.30
CA ASP A 979 -45.34 -4.18 -14.39
C ASP A 979 -46.33 -4.30 -13.24
N TYR A 980 -46.77 -5.51 -12.90
CA TYR A 980 -47.73 -5.68 -11.82
C TYR A 980 -47.16 -5.29 -10.45
N ILE A 981 -45.88 -5.58 -10.19
CA ILE A 981 -45.16 -5.11 -9.00
C ILE A 981 -44.96 -3.59 -9.05
N THR A 982 -44.69 -3.03 -10.23
CA THR A 982 -44.58 -1.58 -10.41
C THR A 982 -45.89 -0.89 -10.05
N GLN A 983 -47.01 -1.37 -10.59
CA GLN A 983 -48.37 -0.87 -10.29
C GLN A 983 -48.69 -1.00 -8.80
N GLY A 984 -48.25 -2.07 -8.14
CA GLY A 984 -48.38 -2.24 -6.70
C GLY A 984 -47.53 -1.29 -5.88
N SER A 985 -46.31 -0.99 -6.32
CA SER A 985 -45.37 -0.15 -5.57
C SER A 985 -45.94 1.23 -5.25
N PHE A 986 -46.69 1.85 -6.17
CA PHE A 986 -47.31 3.15 -5.92
C PHE A 986 -48.79 3.10 -5.47
N ARG A 987 -49.40 1.91 -5.34
CA ARG A 987 -50.77 1.73 -4.83
C ARG A 987 -50.83 1.17 -3.42
N GLN A 988 -49.82 0.43 -2.98
CA GLN A 988 -49.77 -0.10 -1.64
C GLN A 988 -49.00 0.82 -0.69
N GLY A 989 -49.45 0.89 0.56
CA GLY A 989 -48.70 1.55 1.63
C GLY A 989 -47.41 0.80 1.99
N SER A 990 -46.41 1.52 2.47
CA SER A 990 -45.26 0.95 3.19
C SER A 990 -45.68 0.43 4.58
N ALA A 991 -44.76 -0.12 5.37
CA ALA A 991 -45.03 -0.29 6.79
C ALA A 991 -45.10 1.08 7.49
N ASN A 992 -45.88 1.16 8.56
CA ASN A 992 -46.08 2.37 9.35
C ASN A 992 -44.91 2.61 10.32
N ILE A 993 -44.80 3.84 10.83
CA ILE A 993 -43.77 4.23 11.82
C ILE A 993 -44.40 4.18 13.21
N ASP A 994 -44.50 3.00 13.81
CA ASP A 994 -45.27 2.77 15.04
C ASP A 994 -44.66 1.72 16.00
N TYR A 995 -43.33 1.60 16.01
CA TYR A 995 -42.57 0.62 16.81
C TYR A 995 -42.98 -0.85 16.54
N ILE A 996 -43.65 -1.10 15.42
CA ILE A 996 -44.04 -2.43 14.94
C ILE A 996 -43.25 -2.71 13.66
N ALA A 997 -42.56 -3.83 13.65
CA ALA A 997 -41.78 -4.29 12.51
C ALA A 997 -42.45 -5.50 11.84
N ASP A 998 -42.41 -5.53 10.50
CA ASP A 998 -43.03 -6.60 9.73
C ASP A 998 -42.36 -7.97 10.01
N PRO A 999 -43.12 -9.04 10.27
CA PRO A 999 -42.57 -10.38 10.49
C PRO A 999 -41.76 -10.92 9.31
N ASP A 1000 -42.05 -10.53 8.07
CA ASP A 1000 -41.30 -11.01 6.90
C ASP A 1000 -39.89 -10.39 6.87
N ILE A 1001 -39.70 -9.20 7.47
CA ILE A 1001 -38.38 -8.56 7.62
C ILE A 1001 -37.64 -9.08 8.85
N THR A 1002 -38.38 -9.36 9.93
CA THR A 1002 -37.80 -9.68 11.25
C THR A 1002 -37.69 -11.17 11.58
N GLU A 1003 -38.41 -12.05 10.89
CA GLU A 1003 -38.33 -13.52 11.13
C GLU A 1003 -37.94 -14.31 9.86
N GLN A 1004 -38.23 -13.75 8.68
CA GLN A 1004 -37.99 -14.36 7.38
C GLN A 1004 -37.19 -13.44 6.46
N GLY A 1005 -36.36 -12.55 6.99
CA GLY A 1005 -35.74 -11.46 6.21
C GLY A 1005 -34.86 -11.91 5.04
N LEU A 1006 -34.40 -13.17 5.05
CA LEU A 1006 -33.69 -13.81 3.95
C LEU A 1006 -34.50 -14.95 3.30
N GLY A 1007 -35.80 -15.01 3.49
CA GLY A 1007 -36.72 -15.96 2.90
C GLY A 1007 -36.21 -17.42 2.97
N PRO A 1008 -36.20 -18.16 1.84
CA PRO A 1008 -35.78 -19.57 1.82
C PRO A 1008 -34.27 -19.78 1.98
N HIS A 1009 -33.45 -18.72 2.01
CA HIS A 1009 -31.99 -18.84 2.12
C HIS A 1009 -31.54 -19.34 3.49
N GLN A 1010 -32.36 -19.15 4.52
CA GLN A 1010 -32.08 -19.58 5.89
C GLN A 1010 -33.35 -20.09 6.56
N ARG A 1011 -33.19 -21.01 7.51
CA ARG A 1011 -34.33 -21.56 8.27
C ARG A 1011 -35.07 -20.47 9.06
N VAL A 1012 -34.33 -19.50 9.59
CA VAL A 1012 -34.82 -18.28 10.26
C VAL A 1012 -33.81 -17.18 9.99
N SER A 1013 -34.29 -15.96 9.73
CA SER A 1013 -33.41 -14.80 9.56
C SER A 1013 -34.08 -13.51 10.00
N ASP A 1014 -33.38 -12.76 10.84
CA ASP A 1014 -33.85 -11.50 11.40
C ASP A 1014 -32.86 -10.39 11.04
N LEU A 1015 -33.22 -9.58 10.04
CA LEU A 1015 -32.34 -8.52 9.54
C LEU A 1015 -32.06 -7.48 10.63
N MET A 1016 -33.08 -7.11 11.41
CA MET A 1016 -32.96 -6.12 12.47
C MET A 1016 -32.11 -6.61 13.65
N THR A 1017 -32.22 -7.87 14.05
CA THR A 1017 -31.31 -8.45 15.06
C THR A 1017 -29.87 -8.47 14.56
N ASN A 1018 -29.65 -8.86 13.30
CA ASN A 1018 -28.30 -8.84 12.71
C ASN A 1018 -27.75 -7.41 12.63
N ASP A 1019 -28.57 -6.41 12.35
CA ASP A 1019 -28.17 -5.01 12.35
C ASP A 1019 -27.77 -4.52 13.75
N MET A 1020 -28.55 -4.88 14.76
CA MET A 1020 -28.24 -4.57 16.17
C MET A 1020 -26.92 -5.23 16.60
N ALA A 1021 -26.64 -6.46 16.16
CA ALA A 1021 -25.37 -7.12 16.45
C ALA A 1021 -24.20 -6.46 15.73
N LYS A 1022 -24.38 -6.14 14.43
CA LYS A 1022 -23.39 -5.41 13.61
C LYS A 1022 -23.03 -4.05 14.21
N ASN A 1023 -23.97 -3.39 14.92
CA ASN A 1023 -23.68 -2.16 15.66
C ASN A 1023 -22.42 -2.27 16.52
N ARG A 1024 -22.27 -3.41 17.20
CA ARG A 1024 -21.18 -3.65 18.15
C ARG A 1024 -19.91 -4.15 17.46
N TYR A 1025 -20.05 -5.02 16.46
CA TYR A 1025 -18.91 -5.49 15.67
C TYR A 1025 -18.28 -4.39 14.80
N PHE A 1026 -19.03 -3.33 14.46
CA PHE A 1026 -18.48 -2.14 13.81
C PHE A 1026 -17.81 -1.17 14.80
N GLY A 1027 -17.91 -1.45 16.10
CA GLY A 1027 -17.31 -0.67 17.17
C GLY A 1027 -17.94 0.69 17.37
N PHE A 1028 -19.23 0.89 17.08
CA PHE A 1028 -19.85 2.21 17.28
C PHE A 1028 -19.88 2.63 18.75
N GLN A 1029 -19.69 3.92 18.98
CA GLN A 1029 -19.89 4.54 20.29
C GLN A 1029 -21.33 4.40 20.80
N PRO A 1030 -21.57 4.58 22.10
CA PRO A 1030 -22.92 4.65 22.64
C PRO A 1030 -23.75 5.76 22.00
N TYR A 1031 -25.06 5.52 21.86
CA TYR A 1031 -26.05 6.47 21.34
C TYR A 1031 -25.93 7.87 21.95
N VAL A 1032 -25.73 7.96 23.28
CA VAL A 1032 -25.62 9.25 23.98
C VAL A 1032 -24.43 10.09 23.53
N LYS A 1033 -23.39 9.47 22.96
CA LYS A 1033 -22.23 10.20 22.41
C LYS A 1033 -22.54 10.84 21.07
N TYR A 1034 -23.28 10.16 20.21
CA TYR A 1034 -23.77 10.77 18.98
C TYR A 1034 -24.76 11.90 19.27
N ARG A 1035 -25.62 11.74 20.29
CA ARG A 1035 -26.49 12.83 20.78
C ARG A 1035 -25.69 14.05 21.26
N GLU A 1036 -24.60 13.82 21.99
CA GLU A 1036 -23.69 14.88 22.46
C GLU A 1036 -23.07 15.62 21.28
N VAL A 1037 -22.60 14.91 20.25
CA VAL A 1037 -22.06 15.51 19.01
C VAL A 1037 -23.12 16.29 18.23
N CYS A 1038 -24.29 15.69 18.02
CA CYS A 1038 -25.35 16.26 17.19
C CYS A 1038 -26.03 17.49 17.81
N PHE A 1039 -26.16 17.51 19.14
CA PHE A 1039 -27.03 18.49 19.81
C PHE A 1039 -26.35 19.20 20.99
N GLY A 1040 -25.05 18.96 21.24
CA GLY A 1040 -24.28 19.62 22.30
C GLY A 1040 -24.71 19.30 23.72
N LYS A 1041 -25.63 18.33 23.92
CA LYS A 1041 -26.18 17.98 25.24
C LYS A 1041 -25.73 16.59 25.65
N ARG A 1042 -24.95 16.53 26.74
CA ARG A 1042 -24.54 15.28 27.37
C ARG A 1042 -25.68 14.69 28.20
N LEU A 1043 -26.05 13.45 27.91
CA LEU A 1043 -27.07 12.69 28.63
C LEU A 1043 -26.36 11.77 29.65
N ARG A 1044 -26.81 11.76 30.91
CA ARG A 1044 -26.17 11.02 32.02
C ARG A 1044 -27.11 10.07 32.75
N THR A 1045 -28.42 10.27 32.62
CA THR A 1045 -29.44 9.42 33.24
C THR A 1045 -30.52 9.08 32.22
N PHE A 1046 -31.25 7.98 32.43
CA PHE A 1046 -32.44 7.67 31.64
C PHE A 1046 -33.53 8.75 31.73
N GLY A 1047 -33.53 9.56 32.81
CA GLY A 1047 -34.43 10.70 32.94
C GLY A 1047 -34.16 11.79 31.90
N ASP A 1048 -32.92 11.93 31.43
CA ASP A 1048 -32.54 12.92 30.41
C ASP A 1048 -33.11 12.60 29.03
N LEU A 1049 -33.61 11.38 28.82
CA LEU A 1049 -34.27 10.93 27.59
C LEU A 1049 -35.73 11.41 27.50
N ARG A 1050 -36.31 11.94 28.59
CA ARG A 1050 -37.69 12.46 28.58
C ARG A 1050 -37.83 13.60 27.57
N GLY A 1051 -38.86 13.50 26.73
CA GLY A 1051 -39.11 14.44 25.63
C GLY A 1051 -38.33 14.13 24.36
N ILE A 1052 -37.37 13.20 24.40
CA ILE A 1052 -36.64 12.68 23.23
C ILE A 1052 -37.23 11.32 22.84
N ILE A 1053 -37.47 10.45 23.82
CA ILE A 1053 -38.00 9.09 23.67
C ILE A 1053 -39.32 8.99 24.44
N ASP A 1054 -40.23 8.14 23.95
CA ASP A 1054 -41.50 7.86 24.64
C ASP A 1054 -41.29 7.23 26.02
N PRO A 1055 -42.05 7.63 27.05
CA PRO A 1055 -41.85 7.13 28.42
C PRO A 1055 -41.85 5.60 28.53
N GLU A 1056 -42.72 4.92 27.79
CA GLU A 1056 -42.79 3.46 27.78
C GLU A 1056 -41.51 2.82 27.24
N ARG A 1057 -40.92 3.41 26.18
CA ARG A 1057 -39.67 2.93 25.59
C ARG A 1057 -38.47 3.24 26.49
N ILE A 1058 -38.50 4.33 27.26
CA ILE A 1058 -37.48 4.62 28.28
C ILE A 1058 -37.47 3.52 29.35
N GLU A 1059 -38.64 3.05 29.81
CA GLU A 1059 -38.70 1.95 30.77
C GLU A 1059 -38.16 0.64 30.19
N VAL A 1060 -38.41 0.34 28.92
CA VAL A 1060 -37.78 -0.82 28.24
C VAL A 1060 -36.25 -0.66 28.18
N LEU A 1061 -35.75 0.54 27.87
CA LEU A 1061 -34.30 0.78 27.84
C LEU A 1061 -33.65 0.65 29.22
N LYS A 1062 -34.34 1.08 30.29
CA LYS A 1062 -33.88 0.90 31.68
C LYS A 1062 -33.83 -0.56 32.11
N ASP A 1063 -34.79 -1.37 31.65
CA ASP A 1063 -34.82 -2.81 31.92
C ASP A 1063 -33.69 -3.54 31.21
N MET A 1064 -33.29 -3.07 30.02
CA MET A 1064 -32.28 -3.74 29.19
C MET A 1064 -30.85 -3.25 29.43
N TYR A 1065 -30.64 -1.96 29.70
CA TYR A 1065 -29.31 -1.39 29.87
C TYR A 1065 -29.07 -0.96 31.31
N GLU A 1066 -27.88 -1.27 31.84
CA GLU A 1066 -27.49 -0.85 33.19
C GLU A 1066 -27.41 0.67 33.30
N ARG A 1067 -26.84 1.31 32.27
CA ARG A 1067 -26.68 2.76 32.21
C ARG A 1067 -27.07 3.33 30.86
N VAL A 1068 -27.39 4.62 30.86
CA VAL A 1068 -27.73 5.34 29.62
C VAL A 1068 -26.53 5.38 28.64
N GLU A 1069 -25.30 5.30 29.16
CA GLU A 1069 -24.08 5.25 28.35
C GLU A 1069 -23.82 3.88 27.71
N ASP A 1070 -24.64 2.87 27.98
CA ASP A 1070 -24.51 1.56 27.33
C ASP A 1070 -25.31 1.47 26.03
N ILE A 1071 -26.37 2.28 25.90
CA ILE A 1071 -27.35 2.22 24.81
C ILE A 1071 -26.65 2.18 23.44
N ASP A 1072 -26.93 1.12 22.68
CA ASP A 1072 -26.48 0.93 21.31
C ASP A 1072 -27.00 2.07 20.41
N LEU A 1073 -26.18 2.60 19.49
CA LEU A 1073 -26.57 3.68 18.57
C LEU A 1073 -27.91 3.40 17.89
N LEU A 1074 -28.06 2.20 17.31
CA LEU A 1074 -29.28 1.84 16.58
C LEU A 1074 -30.50 1.70 17.50
N ALA A 1075 -30.32 1.23 18.73
CA ALA A 1075 -31.41 1.12 19.72
C ALA A 1075 -31.95 2.52 20.10
N GLY A 1076 -31.05 3.49 20.26
CA GLY A 1076 -31.44 4.89 20.49
C GLY A 1076 -32.17 5.49 19.29
N ILE A 1077 -31.64 5.31 18.07
CA ILE A 1077 -32.29 5.77 16.83
C ILE A 1077 -33.70 5.18 16.70
N TRP A 1078 -33.87 3.88 16.95
CA TRP A 1078 -35.15 3.19 16.85
C TRP A 1078 -36.23 3.67 17.82
N THR A 1079 -35.84 4.28 18.95
CA THR A 1079 -36.77 4.66 20.02
C THR A 1079 -37.05 6.16 20.09
N GLU A 1080 -36.25 6.97 19.41
CA GLU A 1080 -36.45 8.41 19.31
C GLU A 1080 -37.81 8.76 18.66
N ARG A 1081 -38.42 9.85 19.15
CA ARG A 1081 -39.57 10.46 18.50
C ARG A 1081 -39.14 11.12 17.19
N PRO A 1082 -39.97 11.10 16.14
CA PRO A 1082 -39.66 11.80 14.89
C PRO A 1082 -39.40 13.31 15.07
N ILE A 1083 -38.54 13.86 14.21
CA ILE A 1083 -38.32 15.31 14.12
C ILE A 1083 -39.60 16.06 13.70
N ARG A 1084 -39.66 17.36 14.00
CA ARG A 1084 -40.73 18.22 13.48
C ARG A 1084 -40.58 18.39 11.97
N GLY A 1085 -41.67 18.23 11.21
CA GLY A 1085 -41.69 18.42 9.76
C GLY A 1085 -41.12 17.25 8.94
N GLY A 1086 -40.56 16.24 9.61
CA GLY A 1086 -40.11 14.98 9.01
C GLY A 1086 -40.59 13.79 9.85
N PHE A 1087 -40.14 12.59 9.50
CA PHE A 1087 -40.63 11.33 10.08
C PHE A 1087 -39.51 10.43 10.59
N VAL A 1088 -38.28 10.92 10.51
CA VAL A 1088 -37.09 10.23 10.98
C VAL A 1088 -36.69 10.67 12.39
N PRO A 1089 -36.01 9.81 13.15
CA PRO A 1089 -35.36 10.17 14.41
C PRO A 1089 -34.38 11.36 14.29
N PRO A 1090 -34.28 12.26 15.28
CA PRO A 1090 -33.33 13.36 15.29
C PRO A 1090 -31.86 12.94 15.12
N THR A 1091 -31.44 11.85 15.76
CA THR A 1091 -30.07 11.35 15.63
C THR A 1091 -29.83 10.78 14.24
N PHE A 1092 -30.80 10.05 13.67
CA PHE A 1092 -30.76 9.66 12.25
C PHE A 1092 -30.61 10.89 11.35
N TYR A 1093 -31.44 11.90 11.57
CA TYR A 1093 -31.44 13.13 10.78
C TYR A 1093 -30.06 13.81 10.79
N CYS A 1094 -29.47 13.98 11.97
CA CYS A 1094 -28.14 14.56 12.12
C CYS A 1094 -27.07 13.81 11.33
N LEU A 1095 -27.01 12.48 11.46
CA LEU A 1095 -26.00 11.65 10.78
C LEU A 1095 -26.19 11.64 9.26
N VAL A 1096 -27.44 11.68 8.79
CA VAL A 1096 -27.77 11.69 7.35
C VAL A 1096 -27.50 13.06 6.73
N ILE A 1097 -27.90 14.15 7.37
CA ILE A 1097 -27.69 15.51 6.83
C ILE A 1097 -26.21 15.83 6.67
N ASP A 1098 -25.37 15.43 7.61
CA ASP A 1098 -23.91 15.57 7.48
C ASP A 1098 -23.41 14.96 6.16
N GLN A 1099 -23.77 13.71 5.87
CA GLN A 1099 -23.34 13.05 4.64
C GLN A 1099 -23.97 13.67 3.39
N LEU A 1100 -25.26 14.03 3.42
CA LEU A 1100 -25.93 14.65 2.27
C LEU A 1100 -25.28 15.98 1.88
N ARG A 1101 -24.88 16.79 2.87
CA ARG A 1101 -24.14 18.03 2.62
C ARG A 1101 -22.75 17.76 2.06
N ARG A 1102 -22.01 16.81 2.65
CA ARG A 1102 -20.67 16.43 2.14
C ARG A 1102 -20.72 15.87 0.73
N ASN A 1103 -21.77 15.13 0.36
CA ASN A 1103 -21.95 14.63 -1.00
C ASN A 1103 -22.08 15.76 -2.04
N ILE A 1104 -22.61 16.91 -1.66
CA ILE A 1104 -22.70 18.09 -2.55
C ILE A 1104 -21.39 18.86 -2.53
N GLU A 1105 -20.88 19.16 -1.33
CA GLU A 1105 -19.69 20.00 -1.13
C GLU A 1105 -18.40 19.31 -1.62
N ALA A 1106 -18.30 17.99 -1.57
CA ALA A 1106 -17.09 17.26 -1.95
C ALA A 1106 -17.12 16.70 -3.37
N ASP A 1107 -18.24 16.77 -4.09
CA ASP A 1107 -18.38 16.19 -5.42
C ASP A 1107 -18.05 17.23 -6.51
N ARG A 1108 -16.89 17.07 -7.14
CA ARG A 1108 -16.47 17.99 -8.22
C ARG A 1108 -17.37 17.88 -9.44
N HIS A 1109 -18.14 16.81 -9.57
CA HIS A 1109 -19.03 16.53 -10.68
C HIS A 1109 -20.51 16.75 -10.33
N TRP A 1110 -20.83 17.35 -9.18
CA TRP A 1110 -22.20 17.62 -8.74
C TRP A 1110 -22.99 18.38 -9.81
N TYR A 1111 -24.17 17.88 -10.17
CA TYR A 1111 -24.88 18.30 -11.39
C TYR A 1111 -25.33 19.78 -11.42
N GLU A 1112 -25.57 20.40 -10.26
CA GLU A 1112 -25.94 21.83 -10.13
C GLU A 1112 -24.73 22.77 -10.28
N ARG A 1113 -23.52 22.27 -10.51
CA ARG A 1113 -22.33 23.11 -10.70
C ARG A 1113 -22.26 23.60 -12.15
N PRO A 1114 -22.23 24.92 -12.40
CA PRO A 1114 -22.21 25.47 -13.76
C PRO A 1114 -20.82 25.37 -14.43
N ASN A 1115 -19.75 25.21 -13.65
CA ASN A 1115 -18.35 25.21 -14.12
C ASN A 1115 -17.68 23.83 -14.10
N ARG A 1116 -18.45 22.74 -13.96
CA ARG A 1116 -17.89 21.38 -13.94
C ARG A 1116 -17.55 20.88 -15.36
N PRO A 1117 -16.66 19.89 -15.51
CA PRO A 1117 -16.48 19.19 -16.77
C PRO A 1117 -17.82 18.65 -17.29
N ASN A 1118 -18.18 18.97 -18.54
CA ASN A 1118 -19.48 18.64 -19.14
C ASN A 1118 -20.70 19.26 -18.41
N ALA A 1119 -20.55 20.44 -17.78
CA ALA A 1119 -21.65 21.13 -17.12
C ALA A 1119 -22.88 21.31 -18.03
N PHE A 1120 -24.07 21.24 -17.42
CA PHE A 1120 -25.30 21.71 -18.04
C PHE A 1120 -25.28 23.23 -17.97
N ASN A 1121 -25.05 23.92 -19.08
CA ASN A 1121 -25.12 25.38 -19.14
C ASN A 1121 -26.53 25.84 -19.51
N ALA A 1122 -26.86 27.07 -19.12
CA ALA A 1122 -28.13 27.72 -19.43
C ALA A 1122 -28.21 28.15 -20.90
#